data_AF-A0A538HMX3-F1
#
_entry.id   AF-A0A538HMX3-F1
#
_cell.length_a   1.000
_cell.length_b   1.000
_cell.length_c   1.000
_cell.angle_alpha   90.00
_cell.angle_beta   90.00
_cell.angle_gamma   90.00
#
_symmetry.space_group_name_H-M   'P 1'
#
loop_
_entity.id
_entity.type
_entity.pdbx_description
1 polymer ?
#
loop_
_entity_poly.entity_id
_entity_poly.type
_entity_poly.pdbx_seq_one_letter_code
_entity_poly.pdbx_strand_id
1 'polypeptide(L)'
;MNRPGRRLHLMDERGGVLLIVAVGMFALVFIVALVVDTANWFEHRRHLQLQADAAALAGADSISLPLTSCSDSTISNAAHNYGGPDALHPTAQYNAQVGGSSSSRMHVLVNSTVYWDPSDPNAVDNSGGAPCANSPPNQFCRSDTDPNLGAPGVDIKATETDLPWFFGGLVPKINAHARVCLMQETSSANSLPIAVPNPKPKSAAAIFINEGNGNTVLGTASLNECVNPPPPALPTCPAGVSLWASNGTDVPIAAQTGVVILLSGLRPADLSLSGASLTAICGQALTTCFDDTSDPTPSVGVNFIRGWTNSGSAVQTNPPLLRDVQLFPLDCPLGLGLADPYFAVLTANCRVTLAAMVDASLPGGSTYSMNVIVNGARCPNNGCNLARDNAVPPSAECQAVMAGGASGQCWKGTIPISALTGAQQLTMGWQTSVGTIGNKDCTKGQGCSGDFEGGGVIQQAYTADDRPSHNISGPLTRVQILGCTSSTNCPVVDANSLSLGTHKVAVSIDVKGALQNAANATDPTAQCIFPDNSVHQFACLRVAVNDGGGGGSTQSLDCNNVGPGTGTLEDGLANGCTPQYKINYGTDPAWSPCPSPNALDDPTHQQAWECGPLVPGNHANQAISYGLNRRIFGMPNPAACPAYKAIGHNNWEMYDPTKPGDGFPQGDKRIVGAYLTAYGIFSHTSGRSNTIPVTDFATFYITGYDGSPCTSPGVVDHPDDPIPDRGTIVGHFIKYVDTLNSGGGSQLCDPNSFGACVPVMTK
;
A
#
# COMPACT_ATOMS: atom_id res chain seq x y z
N MET A 1 -104.65 44.20 -61.41
CA MET A 1 -104.81 43.21 -60.32
C MET A 1 -103.43 42.73 -59.88
N ASN A 2 -103.10 43.00 -58.61
CA ASN A 2 -102.21 42.31 -57.68
C ASN A 2 -100.75 41.93 -58.04
N ARG A 3 -99.85 42.87 -57.69
CA ARG A 3 -98.78 42.82 -56.65
C ARG A 3 -97.74 41.67 -56.58
N PRO A 4 -96.52 41.98 -56.05
CA PRO A 4 -95.23 41.43 -56.48
C PRO A 4 -94.59 40.48 -55.44
N GLY A 5 -93.50 39.81 -55.82
CA GLY A 5 -92.70 38.98 -54.90
C GLY A 5 -91.27 38.73 -55.37
N ARG A 6 -90.36 39.61 -54.95
CA ARG A 6 -88.90 39.48 -55.02
C ARG A 6 -88.46 38.32 -54.09
N ARG A 7 -87.65 37.38 -54.57
CA ARG A 7 -86.81 36.51 -53.70
C ARG A 7 -85.39 36.46 -54.25
N LEU A 8 -84.51 37.22 -53.61
CA LEU A 8 -83.08 36.92 -53.58
C LEU A 8 -82.92 35.57 -52.87
N HIS A 9 -82.34 34.58 -53.55
CA HIS A 9 -81.75 33.44 -52.87
C HIS A 9 -80.47 33.92 -52.19
N LEU A 10 -80.55 34.23 -50.90
CA LEU A 10 -79.40 34.22 -50.01
C LEU A 10 -78.83 32.79 -50.05
N MET A 11 -77.59 32.65 -50.50
CA MET A 11 -76.82 31.43 -50.32
C MET A 11 -76.71 31.19 -48.81
N ASP A 12 -77.15 30.02 -48.38
CA ASP A 12 -77.18 29.62 -46.98
C ASP A 12 -75.74 29.29 -46.53
N GLU A 13 -75.02 30.26 -45.97
CA GLU A 13 -73.66 30.10 -45.44
C GLU A 13 -73.60 29.22 -44.16
N ARG A 14 -74.73 28.69 -43.70
CA ARG A 14 -74.83 27.88 -42.47
C ARG A 14 -74.16 26.49 -42.58
N GLY A 15 -73.86 26.01 -43.79
CA GLY A 15 -73.15 24.73 -44.00
C GLY A 15 -71.62 24.81 -44.00
N GLY A 16 -71.05 25.95 -44.41
CA GLY A 16 -69.59 26.11 -44.52
C GLY A 16 -68.90 26.19 -43.16
N VAL A 17 -69.52 26.88 -42.20
CA VAL A 17 -69.04 26.95 -40.81
C VAL A 17 -69.02 25.57 -40.16
N LEU A 18 -70.02 24.73 -40.43
CA LEU A 18 -70.08 23.37 -39.89
C LEU A 18 -68.95 22.48 -40.42
N LEU A 19 -68.59 22.61 -41.70
CA LEU A 19 -67.44 21.89 -42.28
C LEU A 19 -66.10 22.38 -41.72
N ILE A 20 -65.91 23.69 -41.57
CA ILE A 20 -64.67 24.26 -41.01
C ILE A 20 -64.52 23.86 -39.54
N VAL A 21 -65.59 23.88 -38.76
CA VAL A 21 -65.59 23.44 -37.35
C VAL A 21 -65.35 21.93 -37.24
N ALA A 22 -65.96 21.11 -38.11
CA ALA A 22 -65.75 19.66 -38.11
C ALA A 22 -64.30 19.29 -38.46
N VAL A 23 -63.72 19.91 -39.51
CA VAL A 23 -62.32 19.70 -39.89
C VAL A 23 -61.37 20.25 -38.82
N GLY A 24 -61.69 21.41 -38.23
CA GLY A 24 -60.92 22.01 -37.14
C GLY A 24 -60.93 21.14 -35.87
N MET A 25 -62.08 20.61 -35.47
CA MET A 25 -62.19 19.68 -34.35
C MET A 25 -61.44 18.38 -34.62
N PHE A 26 -61.54 17.84 -35.83
CA PHE A 26 -60.76 16.66 -36.22
C PHE A 26 -59.26 16.92 -36.11
N ALA A 27 -58.76 18.04 -36.65
CA ALA A 27 -57.35 18.41 -36.53
C ALA A 27 -56.90 18.58 -35.06
N LEU A 28 -57.73 19.21 -34.21
CA LEU A 28 -57.45 19.36 -32.79
C LEU A 28 -57.37 18.02 -32.05
N VAL A 29 -58.29 17.08 -32.34
CA VAL A 29 -58.25 15.73 -31.75
C VAL A 29 -56.98 14.99 -32.17
N PHE A 30 -56.54 15.10 -33.42
CA PHE A 30 -55.27 14.50 -33.88
C PHE A 30 -54.04 15.13 -33.23
N ILE A 31 -54.04 16.44 -32.98
CA ILE A 31 -52.94 17.09 -32.27
C ILE A 31 -52.89 16.63 -30.81
N VAL A 32 -54.04 16.56 -30.14
CA VAL A 32 -54.13 16.05 -28.75
C VAL A 32 -53.68 14.59 -28.69
N ALA A 33 -54.13 13.77 -29.63
CA ALA A 33 -53.70 12.37 -29.80
C ALA A 33 -52.18 12.24 -29.89
N LEU A 34 -51.56 12.99 -30.79
CA LEU A 34 -50.11 13.00 -30.99
C LEU A 34 -49.35 13.43 -29.73
N VAL A 35 -49.86 14.44 -29.02
CA VAL A 35 -49.25 14.93 -27.77
C VAL A 35 -49.32 13.87 -26.68
N VAL A 36 -50.47 13.19 -26.52
CA VAL A 36 -50.65 12.10 -25.54
C VAL A 36 -49.72 10.93 -25.85
N ASP A 37 -49.66 10.50 -27.11
CA ASP A 37 -48.79 9.40 -27.55
C ASP A 37 -47.31 9.74 -27.38
N THR A 38 -46.90 10.98 -27.68
CA THR A 38 -45.54 11.46 -27.45
C THR A 38 -45.19 11.49 -25.97
N ALA A 39 -46.10 12.00 -25.12
CA ALA A 39 -45.91 12.03 -23.67
C ALA A 39 -45.80 10.61 -23.09
N ASN A 40 -46.62 9.67 -23.56
CA ASN A 40 -46.55 8.27 -23.15
C ASN A 40 -45.20 7.63 -23.53
N TRP A 41 -44.73 7.88 -24.77
CA TRP A 41 -43.42 7.42 -25.21
C TRP A 41 -42.28 7.96 -24.34
N PHE A 42 -42.30 9.25 -23.99
CA PHE A 42 -41.29 9.83 -23.09
C PHE A 42 -41.30 9.20 -21.70
N GLU A 43 -42.48 8.94 -21.14
CA GLU A 43 -42.62 8.34 -19.81
C GLU A 43 -42.11 6.89 -19.81
N HIS A 44 -42.52 6.07 -20.78
CA HIS A 44 -42.02 4.71 -20.94
C HIS A 44 -40.50 4.67 -21.11
N ARG A 45 -39.93 5.58 -21.92
CA ARG A 45 -38.48 5.67 -22.11
C ARG A 45 -37.73 6.07 -20.84
N ARG A 46 -38.26 7.02 -20.07
CA ARG A 46 -37.67 7.43 -18.79
C ARG A 46 -37.71 6.29 -17.78
N HIS A 47 -38.83 5.58 -17.69
CA HIS A 47 -38.97 4.46 -16.76
C HIS A 47 -38.08 3.27 -17.16
N LEU A 48 -37.95 3.00 -18.47
CA LEU A 48 -37.03 1.98 -19.00
C LEU A 48 -35.56 2.31 -18.67
N GLN A 49 -35.17 3.59 -18.70
CA GLN A 49 -33.83 4.01 -18.28
C GLN A 49 -33.63 3.79 -16.78
N LEU A 50 -34.61 4.15 -15.93
CA LEU A 50 -34.53 3.90 -14.49
C LEU A 50 -34.41 2.40 -14.15
N GLN A 51 -35.10 1.54 -14.90
CA GLN A 51 -34.96 0.08 -14.78
C GLN A 51 -33.56 -0.38 -15.16
N ALA A 52 -33.01 0.11 -16.27
CA ALA A 52 -31.65 -0.24 -16.70
C ALA A 52 -30.60 0.20 -15.66
N ASP A 53 -30.70 1.43 -15.16
CA ASP A 53 -29.80 1.98 -14.14
C ASP A 53 -29.87 1.17 -12.83
N ALA A 54 -31.09 0.86 -12.37
CA ALA A 54 -31.30 0.06 -11.16
C ALA A 54 -30.79 -1.38 -11.31
N ALA A 55 -31.01 -2.00 -12.47
CA ALA A 55 -30.49 -3.34 -12.78
C ALA A 55 -28.95 -3.36 -12.80
N ALA A 56 -28.32 -2.36 -13.43
CA ALA A 56 -26.87 -2.29 -13.52
C ALA A 56 -26.23 -2.08 -12.15
N LEU A 57 -26.81 -1.18 -11.33
CA LEU A 57 -26.32 -0.93 -9.97
C LEU A 57 -26.52 -2.13 -9.05
N ALA A 58 -27.68 -2.79 -9.09
CA ALA A 58 -27.95 -3.98 -8.28
C ALA A 58 -27.08 -5.19 -8.68
N GLY A 59 -26.85 -5.37 -9.97
CA GLY A 59 -25.91 -6.38 -10.47
C GLY A 59 -24.48 -6.10 -9.98
N ALA A 60 -24.04 -4.84 -10.05
CA ALA A 60 -22.71 -4.45 -9.61
C ALA A 60 -22.52 -4.55 -8.09
N ASP A 61 -23.55 -4.26 -7.29
CA ASP A 61 -23.57 -4.46 -5.83
C ASP A 61 -23.34 -5.93 -5.43
N SER A 62 -23.65 -6.86 -6.34
CA SER A 62 -23.47 -8.30 -6.14
C SER A 62 -22.09 -8.81 -6.57
N ILE A 63 -21.18 -7.95 -7.04
CA ILE A 63 -19.80 -8.33 -7.38
C ILE A 63 -18.99 -8.52 -6.08
N SER A 64 -18.40 -9.70 -5.92
CA SER A 64 -17.53 -10.03 -4.78
C SER A 64 -16.06 -10.18 -5.18
N LEU A 65 -15.15 -9.92 -4.23
CA LEU A 65 -13.70 -10.04 -4.42
C LEU A 65 -13.12 -11.00 -3.38
N PRO A 66 -12.26 -11.97 -3.76
CA PRO A 66 -11.62 -12.15 -5.06
C PRO A 66 -12.56 -12.75 -6.12
N LEU A 67 -12.25 -12.51 -7.40
CA LEU A 67 -13.09 -12.92 -8.53
C LEU A 67 -13.26 -14.44 -8.69
N THR A 68 -12.41 -15.24 -8.07
CA THR A 68 -12.58 -16.70 -8.01
C THR A 68 -13.87 -17.13 -7.32
N SER A 69 -14.46 -16.23 -6.53
CA SER A 69 -15.71 -16.43 -5.80
C SER A 69 -16.93 -15.73 -6.41
N CYS A 70 -16.68 -14.87 -7.40
CA CYS A 70 -17.71 -14.09 -8.05
C CYS A 70 -18.66 -15.02 -8.81
N SER A 71 -19.97 -14.83 -8.64
CA SER A 71 -21.01 -15.68 -9.23
C SER A 71 -21.83 -14.92 -10.26
N ASP A 72 -21.60 -15.22 -11.54
CA ASP A 72 -22.33 -14.61 -12.67
C ASP A 72 -23.85 -14.78 -12.53
N SER A 73 -24.29 -15.92 -11.99
CA SER A 73 -25.72 -16.19 -11.76
C SER A 73 -26.32 -15.31 -10.67
N THR A 74 -25.56 -15.00 -9.61
CA THR A 74 -26.02 -14.11 -8.54
C THR A 74 -26.15 -12.68 -9.07
N ILE A 75 -25.17 -12.22 -9.82
CA ILE A 75 -25.16 -10.89 -10.46
C ILE A 75 -26.31 -10.75 -11.46
N SER A 76 -26.48 -11.74 -12.35
CA SER A 76 -27.57 -11.74 -13.34
C SER A 76 -28.94 -11.75 -12.64
N ASN A 77 -29.15 -12.59 -11.62
CA ASN A 77 -30.41 -12.62 -10.87
C ASN A 77 -30.69 -11.28 -10.17
N ALA A 78 -29.68 -10.63 -9.57
CA ALA A 78 -29.83 -9.31 -8.97
C ALA A 78 -30.21 -8.27 -10.03
N ALA A 79 -29.54 -8.28 -11.18
CA ALA A 79 -29.86 -7.38 -12.29
C ALA A 79 -31.31 -7.56 -12.79
N HIS A 80 -31.78 -8.80 -13.01
CA HIS A 80 -33.16 -9.04 -13.44
C HIS A 80 -34.20 -8.66 -12.38
N ASN A 81 -33.92 -8.91 -11.08
CA ASN A 81 -34.85 -8.55 -10.00
C ASN A 81 -35.12 -7.04 -9.92
N TYR A 82 -34.12 -6.22 -10.24
CA TYR A 82 -34.24 -4.75 -10.26
C TYR A 82 -34.52 -4.16 -11.64
N GLY A 83 -34.26 -4.89 -12.74
CA GLY A 83 -34.66 -4.52 -14.09
C GLY A 83 -36.17 -4.65 -14.35
N GLY A 84 -36.84 -5.44 -13.52
CA GLY A 84 -38.28 -5.64 -13.55
C GLY A 84 -38.72 -6.82 -14.41
N PRO A 85 -40.02 -7.17 -14.38
CA PRO A 85 -40.51 -8.39 -15.02
C PRO A 85 -40.29 -8.36 -16.53
N ASP A 86 -39.58 -9.36 -17.05
CA ASP A 86 -39.24 -9.48 -18.46
C ASP A 86 -39.70 -10.82 -19.05
N ALA A 87 -39.54 -11.00 -20.37
CA ALA A 87 -40.05 -12.16 -21.08
C ALA A 87 -39.42 -13.49 -20.62
N LEU A 88 -38.18 -13.44 -20.12
CA LEU A 88 -37.44 -14.59 -19.58
C LEU A 88 -37.56 -14.67 -18.04
N HIS A 89 -37.80 -13.55 -17.37
CA HIS A 89 -37.91 -13.41 -15.92
C HIS A 89 -39.24 -12.72 -15.52
N PRO A 90 -40.39 -13.41 -15.68
CA PRO A 90 -41.71 -12.79 -15.47
C PRO A 90 -42.04 -12.51 -14.00
N THR A 91 -41.21 -12.96 -13.05
CA THR A 91 -41.43 -12.86 -11.60
C THR A 91 -40.43 -11.93 -10.91
N ALA A 92 -39.83 -10.98 -11.61
CA ALA A 92 -38.93 -10.01 -10.98
C ALA A 92 -39.63 -9.24 -9.85
N GLN A 93 -38.86 -8.92 -8.81
CA GLN A 93 -39.40 -8.44 -7.54
C GLN A 93 -39.74 -6.94 -7.55
N TYR A 94 -39.04 -6.13 -8.36
CA TYR A 94 -39.11 -4.67 -8.30
C TYR A 94 -39.33 -4.04 -9.69
N ASN A 95 -39.54 -2.71 -9.70
CA ASN A 95 -39.51 -1.86 -10.90
C ASN A 95 -40.36 -2.35 -12.10
N ALA A 96 -41.61 -2.77 -11.87
CA ALA A 96 -42.52 -3.11 -12.97
C ALA A 96 -42.74 -1.94 -13.93
N GLN A 97 -42.86 -2.23 -15.23
CA GLN A 97 -42.99 -1.18 -16.24
C GLN A 97 -44.32 -0.43 -16.14
N VAL A 98 -44.26 0.88 -16.39
CA VAL A 98 -45.43 1.77 -16.37
C VAL A 98 -46.48 1.37 -17.41
N GLY A 99 -47.73 1.74 -17.16
CA GLY A 99 -48.83 1.49 -18.11
C GLY A 99 -49.33 0.03 -18.17
N GLY A 100 -48.82 -0.86 -17.33
CA GLY A 100 -49.23 -2.27 -17.31
C GLY A 100 -48.67 -3.07 -18.48
N SER A 101 -47.53 -2.65 -19.05
CA SER A 101 -46.82 -3.41 -20.07
C SER A 101 -46.58 -4.84 -19.60
N SER A 102 -46.97 -5.81 -20.43
CA SER A 102 -46.78 -7.23 -20.12
C SER A 102 -45.29 -7.55 -20.08
N SER A 103 -44.89 -8.45 -19.18
CA SER A 103 -43.51 -8.93 -19.11
C SER A 103 -43.03 -9.51 -20.44
N SER A 104 -43.93 -10.07 -21.27
CA SER A 104 -43.57 -10.59 -22.60
C SER A 104 -43.09 -9.54 -23.60
N ARG A 105 -43.27 -8.25 -23.32
CA ARG A 105 -42.84 -7.12 -24.16
C ARG A 105 -41.56 -6.46 -23.65
N MET A 106 -41.13 -6.82 -22.46
CA MET A 106 -39.95 -6.33 -21.79
C MET A 106 -38.82 -7.33 -21.94
N HIS A 107 -37.64 -6.86 -22.32
CA HIS A 107 -36.46 -7.69 -22.50
C HIS A 107 -35.28 -6.99 -21.85
N VAL A 108 -34.79 -7.57 -20.76
CA VAL A 108 -33.56 -7.13 -20.08
C VAL A 108 -32.48 -8.12 -20.46
N LEU A 109 -31.37 -7.63 -20.99
CA LEU A 109 -30.21 -8.46 -21.33
C LEU A 109 -28.98 -7.96 -20.58
N VAL A 110 -28.28 -8.88 -19.92
CA VAL A 110 -27.06 -8.62 -19.13
C VAL A 110 -25.83 -8.89 -19.99
N ASN A 111 -24.88 -7.96 -20.07
CA ASN A 111 -23.64 -8.04 -20.84
C ASN A 111 -23.84 -8.55 -22.29
N SER A 112 -24.97 -8.20 -22.90
CA SER A 112 -25.22 -8.54 -24.31
C SER A 112 -24.53 -7.55 -25.22
N THR A 113 -23.98 -8.00 -26.35
CA THR A 113 -23.42 -7.11 -27.38
C THR A 113 -24.51 -6.35 -28.15
N VAL A 114 -25.73 -6.87 -28.21
CA VAL A 114 -26.86 -6.32 -28.97
C VAL A 114 -28.08 -6.07 -28.09
N TYR A 115 -28.96 -5.15 -28.53
CA TYR A 115 -30.30 -5.02 -27.94
C TYR A 115 -31.20 -6.15 -28.43
N TRP A 116 -32.26 -6.45 -27.67
CA TRP A 116 -33.25 -7.40 -28.11
C TRP A 116 -33.95 -6.91 -29.38
N ASP A 117 -34.17 -7.81 -30.32
CA ASP A 117 -34.91 -7.55 -31.54
C ASP A 117 -35.78 -8.76 -31.91
N PRO A 118 -37.08 -8.59 -32.19
CA PRO A 118 -37.92 -9.69 -32.66
C PRO A 118 -37.40 -10.38 -33.93
N SER A 119 -36.60 -9.67 -34.74
CA SER A 119 -35.99 -10.17 -35.97
C SER A 119 -34.62 -10.84 -35.76
N ASP A 120 -34.02 -10.71 -34.58
CA ASP A 120 -32.76 -11.38 -34.21
C ASP A 120 -32.91 -12.15 -32.88
N PRO A 121 -33.26 -13.44 -32.93
CA PRO A 121 -33.49 -14.25 -31.74
C PRO A 121 -32.19 -14.62 -30.99
N ASN A 122 -31.01 -14.20 -31.46
CA ASN A 122 -29.73 -14.57 -30.88
C ASN A 122 -29.22 -13.57 -29.82
N ALA A 123 -29.99 -12.53 -29.51
CA ALA A 123 -29.68 -11.63 -28.40
C ALA A 123 -29.76 -12.41 -27.07
N VAL A 124 -28.60 -12.68 -26.48
CA VAL A 124 -28.47 -13.48 -25.26
C VAL A 124 -27.55 -12.77 -24.27
N ASP A 125 -27.79 -13.08 -22.99
CA ASP A 125 -26.93 -12.62 -21.91
C ASP A 125 -25.48 -13.07 -22.12
N ASN A 126 -24.56 -12.24 -21.65
CA ASN A 126 -23.12 -12.49 -21.58
C ASN A 126 -22.45 -12.73 -22.95
N SER A 127 -23.10 -12.37 -24.05
CA SER A 127 -22.47 -12.44 -25.39
C SER A 127 -21.25 -11.53 -25.53
N GLY A 128 -21.13 -10.48 -24.70
CA GLY A 128 -19.95 -9.62 -24.60
C GLY A 128 -19.00 -9.98 -23.45
N GLY A 129 -19.19 -11.14 -22.82
CA GLY A 129 -18.43 -11.62 -21.66
C GLY A 129 -19.26 -11.68 -20.37
N ALA A 130 -18.89 -12.59 -19.48
CA ALA A 130 -19.58 -12.76 -18.21
C ALA A 130 -19.27 -11.62 -17.21
N PRO A 131 -20.16 -11.27 -16.27
CA PRO A 131 -19.94 -10.18 -15.31
C PRO A 131 -18.66 -10.29 -14.49
N CYS A 132 -18.28 -11.51 -14.09
CA CYS A 132 -17.07 -11.79 -13.31
C CYS A 132 -15.80 -11.96 -14.15
N ALA A 133 -15.89 -11.87 -15.49
CA ALA A 133 -14.78 -12.21 -16.38
C ALA A 133 -13.64 -11.19 -16.31
N ASN A 134 -12.43 -11.66 -15.96
CA ASN A 134 -11.19 -10.88 -15.97
C ASN A 134 -10.26 -11.23 -17.14
N SER A 135 -10.39 -12.42 -17.76
CA SER A 135 -9.57 -12.84 -18.91
C SER A 135 -10.27 -13.93 -19.75
N PRO A 136 -10.64 -13.67 -21.03
CA PRO A 136 -10.65 -12.34 -21.64
C PRO A 136 -11.62 -11.44 -20.85
N PRO A 137 -11.26 -10.17 -20.60
CA PRO A 137 -12.13 -9.26 -19.86
C PRO A 137 -13.45 -9.07 -20.57
N ASN A 138 -14.49 -8.67 -19.83
CA ASN A 138 -15.74 -8.26 -20.45
C ASN A 138 -15.43 -7.16 -21.50
N GLN A 139 -16.19 -7.15 -22.60
CA GLN A 139 -15.93 -6.22 -23.70
C GLN A 139 -16.23 -4.76 -23.33
N PHE A 140 -16.94 -4.56 -22.21
CA PHE A 140 -17.57 -3.30 -21.82
C PHE A 140 -16.77 -2.49 -20.79
N CYS A 141 -16.00 -3.15 -19.94
CA CYS A 141 -15.14 -2.59 -18.90
C CYS A 141 -13.68 -2.97 -19.17
N ARG A 142 -13.18 -2.55 -20.33
CA ARG A 142 -11.82 -2.82 -20.83
C ARG A 142 -11.01 -1.53 -20.90
N SER A 143 -9.70 -1.63 -20.69
CA SER A 143 -8.79 -0.50 -20.88
C SER A 143 -8.72 -0.12 -22.37
N ASP A 144 -8.69 1.18 -22.64
CA ASP A 144 -8.46 1.74 -23.98
C ASP A 144 -6.99 1.62 -24.42
N THR A 145 -6.08 1.56 -23.45
CA THR A 145 -4.63 1.50 -23.63
C THR A 145 -4.07 0.08 -23.60
N ASP A 146 -4.72 -0.86 -22.91
CA ASP A 146 -4.36 -2.28 -22.90
C ASP A 146 -5.58 -3.18 -23.12
N PRO A 147 -5.74 -3.79 -24.31
CA PRO A 147 -6.84 -4.72 -24.56
C PRO A 147 -6.78 -5.99 -23.66
N ASN A 148 -5.68 -6.33 -23.03
CA ASN A 148 -5.67 -7.50 -22.13
C ASN A 148 -6.08 -7.14 -20.69
N LEU A 149 -6.29 -5.86 -20.40
CA LEU A 149 -6.69 -5.36 -19.10
C LEU A 149 -8.18 -4.99 -19.09
N GLY A 150 -8.95 -5.59 -18.19
CA GLY A 150 -10.34 -5.22 -17.96
C GLY A 150 -10.78 -5.55 -16.53
N ALA A 151 -11.92 -5.02 -16.14
CA ALA A 151 -12.50 -5.20 -14.82
C ALA A 151 -13.86 -5.89 -14.90
N PRO A 152 -14.30 -6.54 -13.81
CA PRO A 152 -15.68 -6.97 -13.66
C PRO A 152 -16.64 -5.81 -13.86
N GLY A 153 -17.83 -6.13 -14.37
CA GLY A 153 -18.84 -5.12 -14.62
C GLY A 153 -20.08 -5.66 -15.30
N VAL A 154 -21.11 -4.83 -15.28
CA VAL A 154 -22.47 -5.14 -15.71
C VAL A 154 -22.94 -4.06 -16.70
N ASP A 155 -23.26 -4.47 -17.92
CA ASP A 155 -23.91 -3.68 -18.97
C ASP A 155 -25.33 -4.22 -19.14
N ILE A 156 -26.33 -3.39 -18.89
CA ILE A 156 -27.74 -3.76 -19.05
C ILE A 156 -28.25 -3.13 -20.33
N LYS A 157 -28.87 -3.95 -21.17
CA LYS A 157 -29.63 -3.51 -22.35
C LYS A 157 -31.09 -3.88 -22.16
N ALA A 158 -31.90 -2.87 -21.85
CA ALA A 158 -33.34 -3.03 -21.69
C ALA A 158 -34.06 -2.60 -22.98
N THR A 159 -35.03 -3.38 -23.42
CA THR A 159 -35.85 -3.14 -24.61
C THR A 159 -37.32 -3.33 -24.25
N GLU A 160 -38.16 -2.34 -24.57
CA GLU A 160 -39.62 -2.50 -24.56
C GLU A 160 -40.13 -2.47 -25.99
N THR A 161 -40.96 -3.46 -26.32
CA THR A 161 -41.59 -3.59 -27.64
C THR A 161 -43.09 -3.44 -27.57
N ASP A 162 -43.72 -3.13 -28.70
CA ASP A 162 -45.18 -2.96 -28.80
C ASP A 162 -45.73 -2.02 -27.71
N LEU A 163 -45.15 -0.81 -27.67
CA LEU A 163 -45.57 0.28 -26.78
C LEU A 163 -47.10 0.47 -26.82
N PRO A 164 -47.75 0.71 -25.67
CA PRO A 164 -49.19 0.93 -25.64
C PRO A 164 -49.54 2.33 -26.18
N TRP A 165 -49.83 2.42 -27.48
CA TRP A 165 -50.27 3.66 -28.15
C TRP A 165 -51.79 3.86 -28.04
N PHE A 166 -52.24 5.11 -27.95
CA PHE A 166 -53.66 5.46 -27.96
C PHE A 166 -54.22 5.54 -29.39
N PHE A 167 -53.46 6.08 -30.36
CA PHE A 167 -53.95 6.31 -31.72
C PHE A 167 -53.11 5.68 -32.86
N GLY A 168 -52.02 4.97 -32.55
CA GLY A 168 -51.28 4.15 -33.52
C GLY A 168 -49.76 4.13 -33.32
N GLY A 169 -49.11 3.03 -33.71
CA GLY A 169 -47.71 2.73 -33.39
C GLY A 169 -46.66 3.44 -34.25
N LEU A 170 -46.24 4.63 -33.82
CA LEU A 170 -45.18 5.42 -34.47
C LEU A 170 -43.77 4.92 -34.17
N VAL A 171 -43.54 4.38 -32.97
CA VAL A 171 -42.25 3.81 -32.56
C VAL A 171 -42.46 2.34 -32.18
N PRO A 172 -41.84 1.38 -32.90
CA PRO A 172 -42.07 -0.05 -32.67
C PRO A 172 -41.39 -0.57 -31.40
N LYS A 173 -40.28 0.05 -30.99
CA LYS A 173 -39.54 -0.31 -29.77
C LYS A 173 -38.76 0.86 -29.20
N ILE A 174 -38.49 0.80 -27.90
CA ILE A 174 -37.56 1.69 -27.21
C ILE A 174 -36.48 0.89 -26.51
N ASN A 175 -35.29 1.47 -26.47
CA ASN A 175 -34.11 0.87 -25.86
C ASN A 175 -33.56 1.81 -24.79
N ALA A 176 -33.05 1.23 -23.72
CA ALA A 176 -32.25 1.90 -22.70
C ALA A 176 -31.04 1.03 -22.36
N HIS A 177 -29.96 1.66 -21.91
CA HIS A 177 -28.83 0.92 -21.37
C HIS A 177 -28.18 1.66 -20.22
N ALA A 178 -27.53 0.90 -19.36
CA ALA A 178 -26.73 1.39 -18.26
C ALA A 178 -25.56 0.45 -18.06
N ARG A 179 -24.39 1.01 -17.75
CA ARG A 179 -23.18 0.22 -17.51
C ARG A 179 -22.57 0.61 -16.18
N VAL A 180 -22.14 -0.39 -15.41
CA VAL A 180 -21.35 -0.22 -14.20
C VAL A 180 -20.08 -1.05 -14.33
N CYS A 181 -18.94 -0.41 -14.09
CA CYS A 181 -17.64 -1.06 -14.09
C CYS A 181 -17.00 -0.91 -12.71
N LEU A 182 -16.23 -1.91 -12.31
CA LEU A 182 -15.44 -1.84 -11.09
C LEU A 182 -14.19 -0.99 -11.32
N MET A 183 -14.14 0.18 -10.70
CA MET A 183 -13.04 1.14 -10.82
C MET A 183 -12.22 1.20 -9.53
N GLN A 184 -10.93 1.54 -9.64
CA GLN A 184 -10.10 1.87 -8.49
C GLN A 184 -10.68 3.13 -7.82
N GLU A 185 -10.83 3.11 -6.50
CA GLU A 185 -11.33 4.28 -5.78
C GLU A 185 -10.28 5.40 -5.80
N THR A 186 -10.62 6.53 -6.41
CA THR A 186 -9.75 7.72 -6.52
C THR A 186 -10.27 8.92 -5.75
N SER A 187 -11.48 8.76 -5.19
CA SER A 187 -12.16 9.74 -4.38
C SER A 187 -13.10 9.03 -3.43
N SER A 188 -13.22 9.50 -2.20
CA SER A 188 -14.06 8.88 -1.17
C SER A 188 -14.62 9.94 -0.23
N ALA A 189 -15.87 9.75 0.20
CA ALA A 189 -16.48 10.47 1.31
C ALA A 189 -16.77 9.48 2.44
N ASN A 190 -17.05 9.96 3.66
CA ASN A 190 -17.44 9.11 4.80
C ASN A 190 -16.33 8.14 5.30
N SER A 191 -15.09 8.27 4.83
CA SER A 191 -13.95 7.54 5.42
C SER A 191 -13.70 8.00 6.86
N LEU A 192 -13.09 7.16 7.69
CA LEU A 192 -12.66 7.54 9.03
C LEU A 192 -11.64 8.68 8.96
N PRO A 193 -11.63 9.61 9.95
CA PRO A 193 -10.62 10.66 10.09
C PRO A 193 -9.26 10.08 10.51
N ILE A 194 -8.76 9.08 9.80
CA ILE A 194 -7.51 8.37 10.10
C ILE A 194 -6.72 8.24 8.81
N ALA A 195 -5.48 8.70 8.88
CA ALA A 195 -4.49 8.60 7.84
C ALA A 195 -3.49 7.50 8.15
N VAL A 196 -3.58 6.42 7.40
CA VAL A 196 -2.67 5.28 7.49
C VAL A 196 -1.47 5.57 6.59
N PRO A 197 -0.24 5.62 7.12
CA PRO A 197 0.92 5.73 6.26
C PRO A 197 0.99 4.51 5.35
N ASN A 198 1.02 4.75 4.04
CA ASN A 198 1.32 3.69 3.08
C ASN A 198 2.77 3.25 3.35
N PRO A 199 2.99 2.00 3.75
CA PRO A 199 4.31 1.49 4.07
C PRO A 199 5.16 1.29 2.81
N LYS A 200 4.55 1.32 1.61
CA LYS A 200 5.29 1.28 0.35
C LYS A 200 5.84 2.68 -0.01
N PRO A 201 7.17 2.85 -0.08
CA PRO A 201 7.77 4.11 -0.53
C PRO A 201 7.55 4.32 -2.04
N LYS A 202 7.51 5.60 -2.48
CA LYS A 202 7.48 5.97 -3.91
C LYS A 202 8.87 6.05 -4.53
N SER A 203 9.89 6.29 -3.71
CA SER A 203 11.30 6.28 -4.12
C SER A 203 12.18 5.79 -2.97
N ALA A 204 13.33 5.22 -3.34
CA ALA A 204 14.33 4.75 -2.39
C ALA A 204 15.74 5.01 -2.92
N ALA A 205 16.72 5.15 -2.03
CA ALA A 205 18.11 5.33 -2.38
C ALA A 205 19.05 4.72 -1.34
N ALA A 206 20.23 4.30 -1.77
CA ALA A 206 21.34 3.96 -0.89
C ALA A 206 22.35 5.12 -0.88
N ILE A 207 22.80 5.51 0.30
CA ILE A 207 23.77 6.60 0.52
C ILE A 207 25.02 5.98 1.14
N PHE A 208 26.15 6.12 0.47
CA PHE A 208 27.44 5.64 0.96
C PHE A 208 28.12 6.77 1.73
N ILE A 209 28.50 6.52 2.98
CA ILE A 209 29.09 7.52 3.89
C ILE A 209 30.45 7.05 4.42
N ASN A 210 31.33 7.99 4.73
CA ASN A 210 32.58 7.69 5.42
C ASN A 210 32.40 7.84 6.94
N GLU A 211 32.16 6.74 7.63
CA GLU A 211 31.95 6.70 9.08
C GLU A 211 33.19 7.15 9.86
N GLY A 212 34.38 6.90 9.31
CA GLY A 212 35.66 7.30 9.91
C GLY A 212 36.02 8.77 9.72
N ASN A 213 35.24 9.53 8.94
CA ASN A 213 35.53 10.94 8.62
C ASN A 213 34.25 11.79 8.58
N GLY A 214 33.54 11.83 9.71
CA GLY A 214 32.41 12.75 9.92
C GLY A 214 31.24 12.54 8.96
N ASN A 215 31.02 11.31 8.49
CA ASN A 215 29.88 10.89 7.67
C ASN A 215 29.75 11.66 6.34
N THR A 216 30.90 12.00 5.75
CA THR A 216 30.94 12.59 4.40
C THR A 216 30.35 11.63 3.36
N VAL A 217 29.49 12.14 2.47
CA VAL A 217 28.85 11.34 1.43
C VAL A 217 29.88 10.99 0.35
N LEU A 218 30.12 9.69 0.17
CA LEU A 218 31.02 9.12 -0.83
C LEU A 218 30.31 8.89 -2.17
N GLY A 219 29.03 8.56 -2.13
CA GLY A 219 28.20 8.33 -3.31
C GLY A 219 26.74 8.06 -2.95
N THR A 220 25.87 8.10 -3.95
CA THR A 220 24.44 7.80 -3.80
C THR A 220 23.98 6.94 -4.96
N ALA A 221 23.13 5.95 -4.71
CA ALA A 221 22.54 5.10 -5.73
C ALA A 221 21.02 5.05 -5.57
N SER A 222 20.28 5.52 -6.59
CA SER A 222 18.82 5.39 -6.61
C SER A 222 18.42 3.92 -6.74
N LEU A 223 17.46 3.50 -5.93
CA LEU A 223 16.90 2.16 -5.92
C LEU A 223 15.61 2.15 -6.74
N ASN A 224 15.45 1.15 -7.60
CA ASN A 224 14.24 0.93 -8.37
C ASN A 224 13.53 -0.32 -7.84
N GLU A 225 12.21 -0.25 -7.73
CA GLU A 225 11.42 -1.41 -7.36
C GLU A 225 11.55 -2.51 -8.42
N CYS A 226 11.63 -3.75 -7.97
CA CYS A 226 11.63 -4.93 -8.82
C CYS A 226 10.23 -5.16 -9.39
N VAL A 227 9.99 -4.60 -10.57
CA VAL A 227 8.82 -4.90 -11.40
C VAL A 227 9.23 -5.87 -12.51
N ASN A 228 8.31 -6.60 -13.12
CA ASN A 228 8.63 -7.45 -14.27
C ASN A 228 8.65 -6.60 -15.56
N PRO A 229 9.75 -6.60 -16.35
CA PRO A 229 11.00 -7.35 -16.19
C PRO A 229 11.96 -6.75 -15.13
N PRO A 230 12.73 -7.58 -14.40
CA PRO A 230 13.52 -7.17 -13.25
C PRO A 230 14.57 -6.11 -13.59
N PRO A 231 15.01 -5.29 -12.60
CA PRO A 231 16.14 -4.39 -12.75
C PRO A 231 17.38 -5.14 -13.22
N PRO A 232 18.26 -4.55 -14.04
CA PRO A 232 19.40 -5.26 -14.62
C PRO A 232 20.37 -5.89 -13.62
N ALA A 233 20.41 -5.38 -12.38
CA ALA A 233 21.23 -5.92 -11.30
C ALA A 233 20.68 -7.21 -10.66
N LEU A 234 19.43 -7.62 -10.97
CA LEU A 234 18.76 -8.77 -10.36
C LEU A 234 18.29 -9.78 -11.42
N PRO A 235 18.46 -11.10 -11.19
CA PRO A 235 18.04 -12.13 -12.14
C PRO A 235 16.52 -12.42 -12.12
N THR A 236 15.83 -12.22 -10.99
CA THR A 236 14.39 -12.48 -10.82
C THR A 236 13.79 -11.59 -9.71
N CYS A 237 12.49 -11.24 -9.82
CA CYS A 237 11.72 -10.62 -8.73
C CYS A 237 10.96 -11.71 -7.93
N PRO A 238 11.31 -11.98 -6.66
CA PRO A 238 10.55 -12.92 -5.83
C PRO A 238 9.13 -12.39 -5.57
N ALA A 239 8.12 -13.27 -5.63
CA ALA A 239 6.74 -12.90 -5.30
C ALA A 239 6.57 -12.68 -3.78
N GLY A 240 5.78 -11.68 -3.38
CA GLY A 240 5.40 -11.44 -1.98
C GLY A 240 6.31 -10.49 -1.18
N VAL A 241 7.35 -9.91 -1.80
CA VAL A 241 8.20 -8.86 -1.20
C VAL A 241 8.37 -7.66 -2.12
N SER A 242 8.41 -6.45 -1.54
CA SER A 242 8.83 -5.24 -2.26
C SER A 242 10.36 -5.17 -2.25
N LEU A 243 10.97 -5.81 -3.26
CA LEU A 243 12.40 -5.78 -3.51
C LEU A 243 12.76 -4.51 -4.29
N TRP A 244 13.78 -3.79 -3.85
CA TRP A 244 14.33 -2.63 -4.56
C TRP A 244 15.82 -2.83 -4.80
N ALA A 245 16.33 -2.43 -5.96
CA ALA A 245 17.76 -2.51 -6.25
C ALA A 245 18.27 -1.34 -7.09
N SER A 246 19.53 -0.99 -6.90
CA SER A 246 20.21 0.00 -7.73
C SER A 246 20.91 -0.67 -8.91
N ASN A 247 21.23 0.13 -9.92
CA ASN A 247 22.26 -0.21 -10.88
C ASN A 247 23.65 -0.10 -10.23
N GLY A 248 24.65 -0.72 -10.85
CA GLY A 248 26.05 -0.59 -10.44
C GLY A 248 26.53 0.85 -10.53
N THR A 249 26.91 1.43 -9.40
CA THR A 249 27.31 2.84 -9.22
C THR A 249 28.76 2.93 -8.76
N ASP A 250 29.52 3.89 -9.27
CA ASP A 250 30.90 4.12 -8.85
C ASP A 250 30.94 4.77 -7.46
N VAL A 251 31.55 4.09 -6.50
CA VAL A 251 31.71 4.56 -5.12
C VAL A 251 33.18 4.55 -4.73
N PRO A 252 33.75 5.68 -4.25
CA PRO A 252 35.10 5.72 -3.69
C PRO A 252 35.09 5.08 -2.29
N ILE A 253 35.55 3.84 -2.19
CA ILE A 253 35.57 3.08 -0.92
C ILE A 253 36.59 3.70 0.04
N ALA A 254 36.10 4.18 1.17
CA ALA A 254 36.89 4.60 2.32
C ALA A 254 37.15 3.42 3.27
N ALA A 255 38.07 3.58 4.22
CA ALA A 255 38.40 2.55 5.21
C ALA A 255 37.16 2.02 5.95
N GLN A 256 36.24 2.93 6.31
CA GLN A 256 34.98 2.63 6.99
C GLN A 256 33.83 3.25 6.18
N THR A 257 33.30 2.49 5.22
CA THR A 257 32.22 2.94 4.34
C THR A 257 30.88 2.39 4.84
N GLY A 258 30.05 3.24 5.41
CA GLY A 258 28.69 2.90 5.84
C GLY A 258 27.68 3.03 4.70
N VAL A 259 26.59 2.29 4.76
CA VAL A 259 25.44 2.39 3.85
C VAL A 259 24.20 2.78 4.65
N VAL A 260 23.66 3.96 4.35
CA VAL A 260 22.39 4.47 4.87
C VAL A 260 21.31 4.23 3.81
N ILE A 261 20.15 3.71 4.21
CA ILE A 261 19.04 3.48 3.30
C ILE A 261 18.00 4.58 3.48
N LEU A 262 17.67 5.25 2.38
CA LEU A 262 16.65 6.28 2.33
C LEU A 262 15.39 5.70 1.70
N LEU A 263 14.27 5.82 2.39
CA LEU A 263 12.94 5.56 1.85
C LEU A 263 12.12 6.85 1.84
N SER A 264 11.40 7.13 0.75
CA SER A 264 10.66 8.38 0.60
C SER A 264 9.31 8.21 -0.08
N GLY A 265 8.36 9.04 0.35
CA GLY A 265 7.09 9.28 -0.32
C GLY A 265 7.18 10.20 -1.54
N LEU A 266 8.34 10.83 -1.80
CA LEU A 266 8.58 11.67 -2.98
C LEU A 266 8.74 10.83 -4.25
N ARG A 267 8.47 11.42 -5.42
CA ARG A 267 8.83 10.78 -6.69
C ARG A 267 10.36 10.79 -6.87
N PRO A 268 10.93 9.84 -7.62
CA PRO A 268 12.37 9.82 -7.88
C PRO A 268 12.93 11.13 -8.47
N ALA A 269 12.14 11.87 -9.26
CA ALA A 269 12.56 13.13 -9.86
C ALA A 269 12.63 14.31 -8.86
N ASP A 270 11.91 14.21 -7.74
CA ASP A 270 11.83 15.27 -6.73
C ASP A 270 12.82 15.03 -5.58
N LEU A 271 13.43 13.84 -5.52
CA LEU A 271 14.41 13.47 -4.50
C LEU A 271 15.80 14.04 -4.84
N SER A 272 16.31 14.92 -3.96
CA SER A 272 17.64 15.51 -4.13
C SER A 272 18.72 14.63 -3.48
N LEU A 273 19.55 13.99 -4.32
CA LEU A 273 20.65 13.12 -3.87
C LEU A 273 22.06 13.67 -4.19
N SER A 274 22.20 14.55 -5.17
CA SER A 274 23.51 15.00 -5.65
C SER A 274 24.04 16.23 -4.91
N GLY A 275 25.34 16.23 -4.57
CA GLY A 275 26.04 17.40 -4.00
C GLY A 275 25.59 17.86 -2.61
N ALA A 276 24.65 17.14 -1.98
CA ALA A 276 24.10 17.46 -0.67
C ALA A 276 24.83 16.70 0.46
N SER A 277 24.86 17.27 1.66
CA SER A 277 25.33 16.56 2.86
C SER A 277 24.31 15.52 3.32
N LEU A 278 24.74 14.54 4.11
CA LEU A 278 23.85 13.51 4.66
C LEU A 278 22.65 14.13 5.41
N THR A 279 22.89 15.16 6.21
CA THR A 279 21.83 15.92 6.91
C THR A 279 20.85 16.59 5.95
N ALA A 280 21.33 17.14 4.82
CA ALA A 280 20.45 17.75 3.82
C ALA A 280 19.64 16.70 3.06
N ILE A 281 20.22 15.53 2.77
CA ILE A 281 19.52 14.44 2.10
C ILE A 281 18.42 13.87 3.02
N CYS A 282 18.75 13.59 4.28
CA CYS A 282 17.83 13.00 5.25
C CYS A 282 16.80 13.99 5.81
N GLY A 283 17.07 15.30 5.75
CA GLY A 283 16.15 16.36 6.19
C GLY A 283 15.09 16.77 5.15
N GLN A 284 14.97 16.05 4.04
CA GLN A 284 13.91 16.27 3.05
C GLN A 284 12.53 15.86 3.60
N ALA A 285 11.47 16.55 3.15
CA ALA A 285 10.11 16.19 3.53
C ALA A 285 9.72 14.81 2.97
N LEU A 286 8.94 14.04 3.73
CA LEU A 286 8.50 12.68 3.36
C LEU A 286 9.64 11.68 3.18
N THR A 287 10.79 11.95 3.81
CA THR A 287 11.99 11.14 3.69
C THR A 287 12.41 10.63 5.06
N THR A 288 12.72 9.35 5.14
CA THR A 288 13.30 8.74 6.34
C THR A 288 14.58 8.03 5.94
N CYS A 289 15.67 8.34 6.65
CA CYS A 289 16.93 7.63 6.54
C CYS A 289 17.04 6.59 7.65
N PHE A 290 17.39 5.38 7.27
CA PHE A 290 17.64 4.26 8.18
C PHE A 290 19.14 4.06 8.34
N ASP A 291 19.57 4.10 9.58
CA ASP A 291 20.94 4.03 10.07
C ASP A 291 20.89 3.52 11.53
N ASP A 292 22.02 3.18 12.15
CA ASP A 292 22.06 2.63 13.51
C ASP A 292 21.75 3.65 14.64
N THR A 293 21.53 4.92 14.29
CA THR A 293 21.27 5.97 15.28
C THR A 293 19.83 6.48 15.21
N SER A 294 19.35 7.04 16.31
CA SER A 294 18.03 7.69 16.30
C SER A 294 18.10 8.95 15.42
N ASP A 295 17.22 9.03 14.42
CA ASP A 295 16.84 10.21 13.62
C ASP A 295 16.93 11.50 14.49
N PRO A 296 17.63 12.60 14.07
CA PRO A 296 17.87 13.02 12.68
C PRO A 296 19.32 13.11 12.20
N THR A 297 20.30 12.54 12.91
CA THR A 297 21.71 12.64 12.48
C THR A 297 22.34 11.26 12.27
N PRO A 298 22.13 10.65 11.10
CA PRO A 298 22.69 9.35 10.81
C PRO A 298 24.21 9.33 10.96
N SER A 299 24.73 8.33 11.66
CA SER A 299 26.18 8.23 11.90
C SER A 299 26.80 6.86 11.72
N VAL A 300 26.00 5.81 11.65
CA VAL A 300 26.47 4.45 11.38
C VAL A 300 25.48 3.81 10.41
N GLY A 301 25.96 3.27 9.30
CA GLY A 301 25.09 2.66 8.29
C GLY A 301 24.42 1.38 8.78
N VAL A 302 23.28 1.03 8.16
CA VAL A 302 22.63 -0.28 8.35
C VAL A 302 23.40 -1.42 7.70
N ASN A 303 24.38 -1.11 6.83
CA ASN A 303 25.30 -2.06 6.25
C ASN A 303 26.69 -1.40 6.12
N PHE A 304 27.77 -2.19 6.01
CA PHE A 304 29.15 -1.73 6.12
C PHE A 304 30.05 -2.37 5.06
N ILE A 305 30.86 -1.54 4.39
CA ILE A 305 31.93 -1.97 3.50
C ILE A 305 33.26 -1.60 4.16
N ARG A 306 34.09 -2.61 4.40
CA ARG A 306 35.46 -2.42 4.82
C ARG A 306 36.34 -2.05 3.63
N GLY A 307 37.02 -0.91 3.71
CA GLY A 307 38.03 -0.50 2.72
C GLY A 307 39.44 -0.97 3.11
N TRP A 308 40.14 -1.66 2.22
CA TRP A 308 41.45 -2.23 2.56
C TRP A 308 42.58 -2.02 1.55
N THR A 309 43.84 -2.20 1.96
CA THR A 309 44.98 -1.97 1.07
C THR A 309 46.05 -3.04 1.19
N ASN A 310 46.70 -3.37 0.06
CA ASN A 310 47.94 -4.15 -0.01
C ASN A 310 49.20 -3.28 0.18
N SER A 311 49.06 -1.95 0.30
CA SER A 311 50.20 -1.05 0.55
C SER A 311 50.79 -1.26 1.94
N GLY A 312 52.07 -0.94 2.10
CA GLY A 312 52.78 -1.06 3.37
C GLY A 312 53.43 -2.44 3.56
N SER A 313 54.53 -2.44 4.32
CA SER A 313 55.30 -3.66 4.63
C SER A 313 54.89 -4.21 5.98
N ALA A 314 54.44 -5.47 6.01
CA ALA A 314 54.22 -6.23 7.23
C ALA A 314 55.42 -7.12 7.62
N VAL A 315 56.59 -6.85 7.02
CA VAL A 315 57.86 -7.47 7.40
C VAL A 315 58.37 -6.80 8.67
N GLN A 316 58.67 -7.59 9.70
CA GLN A 316 59.29 -7.07 10.92
C GLN A 316 60.56 -6.26 10.59
N THR A 317 60.79 -5.11 11.22
CA THR A 317 60.20 -4.66 12.50
C THR A 317 58.84 -3.95 12.42
N ASN A 318 58.19 -3.90 11.27
CA ASN A 318 56.85 -3.33 11.16
C ASN A 318 55.80 -4.22 11.86
N PRO A 319 54.70 -3.63 12.39
CA PRO A 319 53.57 -4.41 12.89
C PRO A 319 52.88 -5.18 11.74
N PRO A 320 52.15 -6.26 12.06
CA PRO A 320 51.34 -6.99 11.08
C PRO A 320 50.23 -6.09 10.50
N LEU A 321 49.82 -6.35 9.26
CA LEU A 321 48.80 -5.58 8.54
C LEU A 321 47.56 -6.42 8.27
N LEU A 322 46.38 -5.87 8.55
CA LEU A 322 45.10 -6.48 8.25
C LEU A 322 44.71 -6.17 6.80
N ARG A 323 44.52 -7.22 5.99
CA ARG A 323 44.29 -7.08 4.55
C ARG A 323 42.84 -7.19 4.18
N ASP A 324 42.16 -8.33 4.27
CA ASP A 324 40.74 -8.44 3.91
C ASP A 324 39.99 -9.10 5.08
N VAL A 325 38.74 -8.73 5.34
CA VAL A 325 37.92 -9.32 6.40
C VAL A 325 36.47 -9.44 5.93
N GLN A 326 35.93 -10.65 6.01
CA GLN A 326 34.56 -10.94 5.61
C GLN A 326 33.85 -11.77 6.69
N LEU A 327 32.54 -11.58 6.77
CA LEU A 327 31.62 -12.40 7.55
C LEU A 327 30.92 -13.42 6.65
N PHE A 328 30.63 -14.59 7.20
CA PHE A 328 29.96 -15.70 6.53
C PHE A 328 28.87 -16.26 7.43
N PRO A 329 27.73 -16.68 6.86
CA PRO A 329 26.64 -17.25 7.64
C PRO A 329 27.06 -18.58 8.29
N LEU A 330 26.62 -18.83 9.53
CA LEU A 330 26.81 -20.11 10.22
C LEU A 330 25.48 -20.70 10.71
N ASP A 331 24.82 -20.07 11.69
CA ASP A 331 23.54 -20.55 12.24
C ASP A 331 22.47 -19.46 12.40
N CYS A 332 22.71 -18.27 11.84
CA CYS A 332 21.72 -17.20 11.82
C CYS A 332 20.52 -17.61 10.94
N PRO A 333 19.29 -17.61 11.50
CA PRO A 333 18.10 -18.03 10.78
C PRO A 333 17.82 -17.12 9.58
N LEU A 334 17.38 -17.75 8.49
CA LEU A 334 17.17 -17.12 7.19
C LEU A 334 15.83 -16.38 7.17
N GLY A 335 15.85 -15.08 6.92
CA GLY A 335 14.69 -14.38 6.38
C GLY A 335 14.59 -14.67 4.88
N LEU A 336 13.48 -15.27 4.43
CA LEU A 336 13.09 -15.41 3.01
C LEU A 336 14.11 -16.06 2.05
N GLY A 337 15.06 -16.86 2.56
CA GLY A 337 15.83 -17.80 1.73
C GLY A 337 17.20 -17.33 1.22
N LEU A 338 17.75 -16.21 1.72
CA LEU A 338 19.16 -15.83 1.48
C LEU A 338 19.83 -15.54 2.83
N ALA A 339 20.94 -16.22 3.11
CA ALA A 339 21.71 -16.03 4.34
C ALA A 339 22.59 -14.78 4.17
N ASP A 340 22.37 -13.75 4.99
CA ASP A 340 23.17 -12.52 4.97
C ASP A 340 23.81 -12.32 6.37
N PRO A 341 25.15 -12.38 6.48
CA PRO A 341 25.84 -12.18 7.75
C PRO A 341 26.06 -10.71 8.13
N TYR A 342 25.68 -9.76 7.25
CA TYR A 342 25.84 -8.32 7.43
C TYR A 342 24.55 -7.61 7.80
N PHE A 343 23.39 -8.06 7.31
CA PHE A 343 22.08 -7.57 7.74
C PHE A 343 21.11 -8.72 8.00
N ALA A 344 20.59 -8.84 9.22
CA ALA A 344 19.65 -9.89 9.57
C ALA A 344 18.51 -9.41 10.48
N VAL A 345 17.29 -9.90 10.23
CA VAL A 345 16.15 -9.77 11.15
C VAL A 345 16.16 -10.96 12.09
N LEU A 346 16.62 -10.76 13.33
CA LEU A 346 16.80 -11.82 14.31
C LEU A 346 15.88 -11.64 15.50
N THR A 347 15.13 -12.70 15.84
CA THR A 347 14.36 -12.78 17.10
C THR A 347 15.12 -13.52 18.21
N ALA A 348 16.24 -14.17 17.86
CA ALA A 348 17.12 -14.87 18.79
C ALA A 348 18.59 -14.73 18.38
N ASN A 349 19.49 -14.84 19.34
CA ASN A 349 20.94 -14.73 19.11
C ASN A 349 21.43 -15.84 18.18
N CYS A 350 22.43 -15.52 17.36
CA CYS A 350 23.05 -16.47 16.44
C CYS A 350 24.57 -16.27 16.37
N ARG A 351 25.22 -16.94 15.42
CA ARG A 351 26.66 -16.92 15.19
C ARG A 351 26.95 -16.79 13.70
N VAL A 352 28.03 -16.09 13.40
CA VAL A 352 28.63 -15.98 12.06
C VAL A 352 30.08 -16.42 12.11
N THR A 353 30.66 -16.78 10.97
CA THR A 353 32.10 -17.01 10.83
C THR A 353 32.75 -15.73 10.32
N LEU A 354 33.78 -15.25 11.01
CA LEU A 354 34.64 -14.18 10.50
C LEU A 354 35.90 -14.83 9.93
N ALA A 355 36.28 -14.46 8.71
CA ALA A 355 37.57 -14.80 8.12
C ALA A 355 38.33 -13.52 7.74
N ALA A 356 39.62 -13.50 8.04
CA ALA A 356 40.50 -12.36 7.87
C ALA A 356 41.85 -12.76 7.25
N MET A 357 42.32 -12.01 6.26
CA MET A 357 43.67 -12.12 5.72
C MET A 357 44.60 -11.18 6.50
N VAL A 358 45.59 -11.77 7.15
CA VAL A 358 46.60 -11.05 7.93
C VAL A 358 47.97 -11.24 7.29
N ASP A 359 48.60 -10.14 6.92
CA ASP A 359 49.97 -10.11 6.42
C ASP A 359 50.93 -9.93 7.61
N ALA A 360 51.81 -10.90 7.82
CA ALA A 360 52.76 -10.92 8.92
C ALA A 360 53.97 -11.79 8.57
N SER A 361 55.16 -11.18 8.43
CA SER A 361 56.37 -11.91 8.04
C SER A 361 57.63 -11.45 8.78
N LEU A 362 58.57 -12.38 8.93
CA LEU A 362 59.92 -12.13 9.43
C LEU A 362 60.83 -11.60 8.32
N PRO A 363 61.96 -10.96 8.67
CA PRO A 363 63.01 -10.67 7.69
C PRO A 363 63.43 -11.97 6.98
N GLY A 364 63.27 -12.03 5.66
CA GLY A 364 63.46 -13.25 4.88
C GLY A 364 62.17 -13.92 4.38
N GLY A 365 60.99 -13.37 4.72
CA GLY A 365 59.71 -13.70 4.08
C GLY A 365 58.93 -14.86 4.72
N SER A 366 59.42 -15.47 5.80
CA SER A 366 58.68 -16.50 6.53
C SER A 366 57.60 -15.90 7.43
N THR A 367 56.40 -16.48 7.41
CA THR A 367 55.30 -16.07 8.31
C THR A 367 55.54 -16.57 9.73
N TYR A 368 55.20 -15.77 10.74
CA TYR A 368 55.35 -16.14 12.16
C TYR A 368 54.00 -16.36 12.86
N SER A 369 54.03 -17.04 14.02
CA SER A 369 52.83 -17.31 14.82
C SER A 369 52.38 -16.09 15.61
N MET A 370 51.07 -15.87 15.67
CA MET A 370 50.43 -14.80 16.41
C MET A 370 49.06 -15.25 16.91
N ASN A 371 48.52 -14.60 17.94
CA ASN A 371 47.13 -14.73 18.32
C ASN A 371 46.37 -13.55 17.73
N VAL A 372 45.22 -13.82 17.11
CA VAL A 372 44.33 -12.80 16.57
C VAL A 372 43.02 -12.85 17.34
N ILE A 373 42.59 -11.70 17.86
CA ILE A 373 41.47 -11.58 18.79
C ILE A 373 40.49 -10.57 18.23
N VAL A 374 39.21 -10.93 18.15
CA VAL A 374 38.12 -10.03 17.76
C VAL A 374 37.39 -9.56 19.00
N ASN A 375 37.13 -8.27 19.09
CA ASN A 375 36.32 -7.65 20.14
C ASN A 375 35.08 -7.01 19.52
N GLY A 376 34.04 -6.79 20.34
CA GLY A 376 32.75 -6.28 19.89
C GLY A 376 31.68 -7.38 19.77
N ALA A 377 30.50 -7.01 19.27
CA ALA A 377 29.30 -7.85 19.30
C ALA A 377 29.09 -8.49 20.70
N ARG A 378 28.97 -9.82 20.77
CA ARG A 378 28.85 -10.57 22.03
C ARG A 378 30.09 -11.40 22.37
N CYS A 379 31.26 -11.00 21.86
CA CYS A 379 32.51 -11.67 22.23
C CYS A 379 32.73 -11.56 23.75
N PRO A 380 33.26 -12.60 24.42
CA PRO A 380 33.58 -12.56 25.85
C PRO A 380 34.53 -11.41 26.19
N ASN A 381 34.71 -11.10 27.47
CA ASN A 381 35.65 -10.04 27.93
C ASN A 381 37.10 -10.23 27.43
N ASN A 382 37.49 -11.44 27.03
CA ASN A 382 38.81 -11.76 26.46
C ASN A 382 38.82 -11.80 24.91
N GLY A 383 37.72 -11.38 24.27
CA GLY A 383 37.51 -11.46 22.82
C GLY A 383 37.20 -12.86 22.30
N CYS A 384 36.89 -12.93 21.00
CA CYS A 384 36.76 -14.16 20.24
C CYS A 384 38.09 -14.45 19.53
N ASN A 385 38.72 -15.60 19.82
CA ASN A 385 39.96 -15.99 19.16
C ASN A 385 39.71 -16.48 17.74
N LEU A 386 40.53 -16.00 16.80
CA LEU A 386 40.64 -16.59 15.47
C LEU A 386 41.80 -17.58 15.44
N ALA A 387 41.63 -18.67 14.69
CA ALA A 387 42.67 -19.63 14.42
C ALA A 387 43.15 -19.48 12.97
N ARG A 388 44.46 -19.64 12.76
CA ARG A 388 45.03 -19.71 11.42
C ARG A 388 44.43 -20.91 10.68
N ASP A 389 43.93 -20.69 9.48
CA ASP A 389 43.52 -21.78 8.62
C ASP A 389 44.75 -22.49 8.05
N ASN A 390 44.89 -23.76 8.41
CA ASN A 390 45.95 -24.64 7.91
C ASN A 390 45.37 -25.76 7.02
N ALA A 391 44.09 -25.67 6.63
CA ALA A 391 43.45 -26.66 5.80
C ALA A 391 44.05 -26.67 4.38
N VAL A 392 44.15 -27.88 3.80
CA VAL A 392 44.55 -28.07 2.41
C VAL A 392 43.52 -29.01 1.74
N PRO A 393 42.66 -28.50 0.83
CA PRO A 393 42.55 -27.10 0.42
C PRO A 393 42.06 -26.18 1.55
N PRO A 394 42.31 -24.85 1.49
CA PRO A 394 41.81 -23.88 2.47
C PRO A 394 40.29 -23.95 2.58
N SER A 395 39.73 -23.55 3.73
CA SER A 395 38.28 -23.57 3.92
C SER A 395 37.57 -22.61 2.98
N ALA A 396 36.27 -22.84 2.72
CA ALA A 396 35.50 -22.03 1.78
C ALA A 396 35.54 -20.52 2.12
N GLU A 397 35.48 -20.17 3.40
CA GLU A 397 35.59 -18.78 3.87
C GLU A 397 36.97 -18.20 3.53
N CYS A 398 38.04 -18.94 3.81
CA CYS A 398 39.39 -18.49 3.49
C CYS A 398 39.65 -18.42 1.98
N GLN A 399 39.07 -19.31 1.18
CA GLN A 399 39.09 -19.23 -0.28
C GLN A 399 38.43 -17.95 -0.79
N ALA A 400 37.29 -17.57 -0.21
CA ALA A 400 36.57 -16.34 -0.57
C ALA A 400 37.38 -15.08 -0.26
N VAL A 401 37.97 -14.97 0.94
CA VAL A 401 38.80 -13.81 1.31
C VAL A 401 40.10 -13.75 0.49
N MET A 402 40.69 -14.89 0.12
CA MET A 402 41.85 -14.92 -0.78
C MET A 402 41.51 -14.51 -2.22
N ALA A 403 40.29 -14.81 -2.70
CA ALA A 403 39.87 -14.44 -4.04
C ALA A 403 39.82 -12.91 -4.26
N GLY A 404 39.72 -12.12 -3.19
CA GLY A 404 39.82 -10.66 -3.21
C GLY A 404 41.21 -10.11 -3.55
N GLY A 405 42.24 -10.95 -3.63
CA GLY A 405 43.61 -10.54 -3.98
C GLY A 405 44.42 -9.98 -2.80
N ALA A 406 43.98 -10.22 -1.57
CA ALA A 406 44.69 -9.84 -0.35
C ALA A 406 45.94 -10.71 -0.11
N SER A 407 47.06 -10.08 0.29
CA SER A 407 48.27 -10.82 0.71
C SER A 407 48.15 -11.37 2.15
N GLY A 408 48.92 -12.41 2.48
CA GLY A 408 49.05 -12.89 3.85
C GLY A 408 48.53 -14.30 4.08
N GLN A 409 48.04 -14.56 5.30
CA GLN A 409 47.51 -15.84 5.74
C GLN A 409 46.11 -15.66 6.31
N CYS A 410 45.23 -16.64 6.08
CA CYS A 410 43.85 -16.58 6.55
C CYS A 410 43.75 -17.00 8.02
N TRP A 411 42.96 -16.23 8.78
CA TRP A 411 42.54 -16.49 10.14
C TRP A 411 41.02 -16.54 10.19
N LYS A 412 40.44 -17.52 10.88
CA LYS A 412 38.99 -17.62 11.00
C LYS A 412 38.52 -18.03 12.38
N GLY A 413 37.29 -17.67 12.71
CA GLY A 413 36.67 -17.99 13.99
C GLY A 413 35.20 -17.62 14.03
N THR A 414 34.53 -18.01 15.12
CA THR A 414 33.10 -17.81 15.28
C THR A 414 32.82 -16.58 16.12
N ILE A 415 31.95 -15.70 15.62
CA ILE A 415 31.53 -14.47 16.29
C ILE A 415 30.05 -14.61 16.69
N PRO A 416 29.71 -14.47 17.98
CA PRO A 416 28.32 -14.45 18.43
C PRO A 416 27.67 -13.09 18.18
N ILE A 417 26.47 -13.12 17.58
CA ILE A 417 25.68 -11.97 17.16
C ILE A 417 24.40 -11.90 18.02
N SER A 418 24.13 -10.72 18.57
CA SER A 418 22.96 -10.44 19.39
C SER A 418 21.76 -10.04 18.52
N ALA A 419 20.58 -10.52 18.86
CA ALA A 419 19.33 -10.12 18.20
C ALA A 419 18.87 -8.73 18.65
N LEU A 420 18.23 -7.97 17.74
CA LEU A 420 17.58 -6.68 18.04
C LEU A 420 18.53 -5.65 18.70
N THR A 421 19.77 -5.54 18.21
CA THR A 421 20.79 -4.64 18.79
C THR A 421 21.32 -3.59 17.82
N GLY A 422 20.89 -3.59 16.55
CA GLY A 422 21.44 -2.69 15.54
C GLY A 422 22.85 -3.09 15.12
N ALA A 423 23.73 -2.12 14.90
CA ALA A 423 25.09 -2.31 14.46
C ALA A 423 25.96 -2.92 15.57
N GLN A 424 26.55 -4.06 15.25
CA GLN A 424 27.51 -4.77 16.06
C GLN A 424 28.89 -4.62 15.42
N GLN A 425 29.54 -3.51 15.75
CA GLN A 425 30.88 -3.19 15.27
C GLN A 425 31.91 -4.16 15.85
N LEU A 426 32.81 -4.63 14.99
CA LEU A 426 33.89 -5.54 15.33
C LEU A 426 35.23 -4.82 15.20
N THR A 427 36.10 -5.01 16.19
CA THR A 427 37.49 -4.55 16.18
C THR A 427 38.40 -5.76 16.30
N MET A 428 39.65 -5.65 15.88
CA MET A 428 40.59 -6.78 15.92
C MET A 428 41.96 -6.37 16.44
N GLY A 429 42.49 -7.19 17.34
CA GLY A 429 43.83 -7.06 17.91
C GLY A 429 44.71 -8.27 17.59
N TRP A 430 46.01 -8.09 17.80
CA TRP A 430 47.00 -9.14 17.63
C TRP A 430 47.98 -9.19 18.81
N GLN A 431 48.53 -10.38 19.04
CA GLN A 431 49.62 -10.61 19.98
C GLN A 431 50.62 -11.60 19.37
N THR A 432 51.92 -11.34 19.49
CA THR A 432 52.98 -12.27 19.08
C THR A 432 54.11 -12.30 20.09
N SER A 433 54.71 -13.48 20.22
CA SER A 433 55.89 -13.74 21.04
C SER A 433 57.16 -13.95 20.19
N VAL A 434 57.13 -13.59 18.90
CA VAL A 434 58.19 -13.89 17.93
C VAL A 434 58.81 -12.59 17.38
N GLY A 435 60.15 -12.53 17.39
CA GLY A 435 60.92 -11.48 16.73
C GLY A 435 60.83 -10.12 17.41
N THR A 436 60.82 -9.04 16.61
CA THR A 436 60.88 -7.65 17.09
C THR A 436 59.88 -6.79 16.34
N ILE A 437 59.11 -5.96 17.05
CA ILE A 437 58.19 -4.97 16.46
C ILE A 437 58.56 -3.58 16.98
N GLY A 438 58.80 -2.65 16.06
CA GLY A 438 59.50 -1.40 16.34
C GLY A 438 60.84 -1.68 17.00
N ASN A 439 61.04 -1.12 18.20
CA ASN A 439 62.23 -1.35 19.04
C ASN A 439 61.99 -2.39 20.14
N LYS A 440 60.81 -3.04 20.19
CA LYS A 440 60.43 -3.99 21.25
C LYS A 440 60.75 -5.41 20.80
N ASP A 441 61.52 -6.12 21.63
CA ASP A 441 61.77 -7.55 21.51
C ASP A 441 60.55 -8.34 22.00
N CYS A 442 59.84 -8.97 21.06
CA CYS A 442 58.61 -9.71 21.32
C CYS A 442 58.86 -11.06 21.97
N THR A 443 60.10 -11.53 22.05
CA THR A 443 60.44 -12.80 22.72
C THR A 443 60.51 -12.67 24.25
N LYS A 444 60.45 -11.44 24.78
CA LYS A 444 60.58 -11.13 26.20
C LYS A 444 59.26 -10.66 26.82
N GLY A 445 59.08 -10.94 28.11
CA GLY A 445 57.92 -10.50 28.88
C GLY A 445 56.60 -11.05 28.33
N GLN A 446 55.58 -10.21 28.21
CA GLN A 446 54.24 -10.56 27.68
C GLN A 446 54.17 -10.55 26.13
N GLY A 447 55.31 -10.43 25.45
CA GLY A 447 55.41 -10.30 24.01
C GLY A 447 55.00 -8.91 23.47
N CYS A 448 54.77 -8.85 22.16
CA CYS A 448 54.25 -7.66 21.48
C CYS A 448 52.76 -7.82 21.20
N SER A 449 51.99 -6.76 21.40
CA SER A 449 50.57 -6.71 21.07
C SER A 449 50.21 -5.34 20.51
N GLY A 450 49.11 -5.27 19.78
CA GLY A 450 48.55 -4.03 19.28
C GLY A 450 47.20 -4.28 18.61
N ASP A 451 46.53 -3.18 18.26
CA ASP A 451 45.26 -3.24 17.55
C ASP A 451 45.47 -2.99 16.07
N PHE A 452 44.77 -3.74 15.23
CA PHE A 452 44.70 -3.41 13.82
C PHE A 452 43.94 -2.09 13.65
N GLU A 453 44.39 -1.27 12.71
CA GLU A 453 43.77 0.02 12.38
C GLU A 453 43.60 0.95 13.61
N GLY A 454 44.48 0.81 14.61
CA GLY A 454 44.44 1.64 15.83
C GLY A 454 43.21 1.39 16.71
N GLY A 455 42.58 0.22 16.58
CA GLY A 455 41.32 -0.10 17.28
C GLY A 455 40.07 0.36 16.53
N GLY A 456 40.22 0.76 15.26
CA GLY A 456 39.09 1.07 14.39
C GLY A 456 38.20 -0.14 14.10
N VAL A 457 36.95 0.15 13.71
CA VAL A 457 36.00 -0.86 13.23
C VAL A 457 36.55 -1.50 11.96
N ILE A 458 36.70 -2.81 11.99
CA ILE A 458 37.17 -3.61 10.87
C ILE A 458 36.02 -4.27 10.11
N GLN A 459 34.89 -4.53 10.75
CA GLN A 459 33.73 -5.13 10.11
C GLN A 459 32.51 -4.92 11.00
N GLN A 460 31.30 -5.04 10.45
CA GLN A 460 30.06 -4.83 11.18
C GLN A 460 29.00 -5.84 10.74
N ALA A 461 28.32 -6.43 11.72
CA ALA A 461 27.06 -7.11 11.48
C ALA A 461 25.93 -6.21 11.97
N TYR A 462 24.77 -6.23 11.33
CA TYR A 462 23.63 -5.42 11.70
C TYR A 462 22.43 -6.32 11.99
N THR A 463 21.80 -6.13 13.14
CA THR A 463 20.57 -6.85 13.51
C THR A 463 19.40 -5.91 13.60
N ALA A 464 18.46 -6.08 12.68
CA ALA A 464 17.27 -5.26 12.58
C ALA A 464 16.48 -5.26 13.88
N ASP A 465 15.96 -4.11 14.23
CA ASP A 465 15.04 -3.90 15.34
C ASP A 465 13.87 -3.07 14.82
N ASP A 466 12.72 -3.73 14.64
CA ASP A 466 11.47 -3.11 14.20
C ASP A 466 10.56 -2.78 15.41
N ARG A 467 11.09 -2.84 16.64
CA ARG A 467 10.30 -2.52 17.84
C ARG A 467 9.94 -1.04 17.87
N PRO A 468 8.71 -0.68 18.28
CA PRO A 468 8.28 0.72 18.37
C PRO A 468 9.15 1.60 19.27
N SER A 469 9.84 1.01 20.26
CA SER A 469 10.73 1.73 21.18
C SER A 469 12.12 2.02 20.59
N HIS A 470 12.53 1.29 19.56
CA HIS A 470 13.87 1.33 18.95
C HIS A 470 13.79 0.90 17.48
N ASN A 471 13.08 1.68 16.65
CA ASN A 471 12.85 1.36 15.25
C ASN A 471 14.00 1.86 14.35
N ILE A 472 15.18 1.29 14.55
CA ILE A 472 16.44 1.76 13.96
C ILE A 472 16.55 1.33 12.48
N SER A 473 16.13 0.11 12.16
CA SER A 473 16.10 -0.40 10.78
C SER A 473 14.83 -0.08 10.00
N GLY A 474 13.80 0.44 10.67
CA GLY A 474 12.53 0.71 10.00
C GLY A 474 11.89 -0.54 9.39
N PRO A 475 11.25 -0.41 8.23
CA PRO A 475 10.64 -1.53 7.53
C PRO A 475 11.67 -2.42 6.80
N LEU A 476 12.98 -2.23 6.95
CA LEU A 476 13.97 -3.01 6.21
C LEU A 476 14.05 -4.45 6.72
N THR A 477 13.86 -5.42 5.82
CA THR A 477 14.02 -6.86 6.13
C THR A 477 15.28 -7.47 5.53
N ARG A 478 15.84 -6.83 4.50
CA ARG A 478 17.13 -7.20 3.91
C ARG A 478 17.82 -5.94 3.41
N VAL A 479 19.13 -5.87 3.59
CA VAL A 479 20.00 -4.87 2.96
C VAL A 479 21.27 -5.58 2.53
N GLN A 480 21.50 -5.70 1.23
CA GLN A 480 22.62 -6.44 0.68
C GLN A 480 23.43 -5.58 -0.30
N ILE A 481 24.76 -5.75 -0.26
CA ILE A 481 25.70 -5.04 -1.12
C ILE A 481 26.22 -6.00 -2.19
N LEU A 482 26.07 -5.61 -3.45
CA LEU A 482 26.48 -6.39 -4.60
C LEU A 482 27.70 -5.75 -5.27
N GLY A 483 28.70 -6.56 -5.60
CA GLY A 483 29.87 -6.15 -6.37
C GLY A 483 29.61 -6.27 -7.86
N CYS A 484 29.88 -5.20 -8.61
CA CYS A 484 29.52 -5.10 -10.02
C CYS A 484 30.72 -4.98 -10.95
N THR A 485 30.59 -5.58 -12.14
CA THR A 485 31.56 -5.44 -13.24
C THR A 485 31.12 -4.39 -14.26
N SER A 486 29.83 -4.11 -14.33
CA SER A 486 29.22 -3.02 -15.11
C SER A 486 28.01 -2.46 -14.37
N SER A 487 27.36 -1.43 -14.91
CA SER A 487 26.12 -0.87 -14.33
C SER A 487 24.95 -1.88 -14.29
N THR A 488 25.02 -2.95 -15.09
CA THR A 488 23.94 -3.92 -15.28
C THR A 488 24.36 -5.36 -14.96
N ASN A 489 25.55 -5.58 -14.41
CA ASN A 489 26.04 -6.92 -14.11
C ASN A 489 26.76 -6.95 -12.76
N CYS A 490 26.06 -7.48 -11.76
CA CYS A 490 26.51 -7.56 -10.37
C CYS A 490 26.59 -9.02 -9.91
N PRO A 491 27.64 -9.77 -10.33
CA PRO A 491 27.75 -11.20 -10.06
C PRO A 491 28.23 -11.53 -8.64
N VAL A 492 28.79 -10.56 -7.92
CA VAL A 492 29.33 -10.79 -6.57
C VAL A 492 28.27 -10.38 -5.56
N VAL A 493 27.90 -11.33 -4.72
CA VAL A 493 27.06 -11.12 -3.56
C VAL A 493 27.95 -10.83 -2.34
N ASP A 494 27.49 -9.98 -1.42
CA ASP A 494 28.16 -9.60 -0.18
C ASP A 494 29.52 -8.90 -0.38
N ALA A 495 29.54 -7.85 -1.20
CA ALA A 495 30.72 -7.03 -1.47
C ALA A 495 31.08 -6.07 -0.30
N ASN A 496 31.12 -6.62 0.91
CA ASN A 496 31.28 -5.92 2.19
C ASN A 496 32.74 -5.72 2.61
N SER A 497 33.69 -6.13 1.75
CA SER A 497 35.09 -5.81 1.92
C SER A 497 35.76 -5.66 0.55
N LEU A 498 36.25 -4.46 0.28
CA LEU A 498 36.77 -4.04 -1.01
C LEU A 498 38.08 -3.28 -0.81
N SER A 499 38.98 -3.36 -1.78
CA SER A 499 40.21 -2.58 -1.71
C SER A 499 39.92 -1.07 -1.79
N LEU A 500 40.79 -0.24 -1.23
CA LEU A 500 40.68 1.21 -1.30
C LEU A 500 40.77 1.67 -2.75
N GLY A 501 39.82 2.49 -3.18
CA GLY A 501 39.69 2.92 -4.56
C GLY A 501 38.24 3.05 -4.98
N THR A 502 38.01 3.36 -6.26
CA THR A 502 36.67 3.44 -6.82
C THR A 502 36.22 2.06 -7.29
N HIS A 503 35.12 1.57 -6.74
CA HIS A 503 34.50 0.30 -7.10
C HIS A 503 33.07 0.51 -7.60
N LYS A 504 32.61 -0.35 -8.51
CA LYS A 504 31.20 -0.40 -8.91
C LYS A 504 30.45 -1.31 -7.94
N VAL A 505 29.49 -0.75 -7.21
CA VAL A 505 28.64 -1.46 -6.26
C VAL A 505 27.17 -1.19 -6.53
N ALA A 506 26.31 -2.15 -6.20
CA ALA A 506 24.88 -1.97 -6.17
C ALA A 506 24.35 -2.37 -4.78
N VAL A 507 23.18 -1.86 -4.43
CA VAL A 507 22.49 -2.21 -3.18
C VAL A 507 21.14 -2.80 -3.53
N SER A 508 20.77 -3.88 -2.87
CA SER A 508 19.41 -4.42 -2.89
C SER A 508 18.81 -4.40 -1.49
N ILE A 509 17.53 -4.07 -1.40
CA ILE A 509 16.78 -4.05 -0.14
C ILE A 509 15.45 -4.77 -0.28
N ASP A 510 15.00 -5.38 0.80
CA ASP A 510 13.61 -5.81 0.95
C ASP A 510 12.94 -4.94 2.02
N VAL A 511 11.72 -4.49 1.73
CA VAL A 511 10.93 -3.66 2.64
C VAL A 511 9.69 -4.43 3.11
N LYS A 512 9.55 -4.60 4.43
CA LYS A 512 8.35 -5.08 5.13
C LYS A 512 7.23 -4.08 4.96
N GLY A 513 6.02 -4.60 4.83
CA GLY A 513 4.83 -3.76 4.74
C GLY A 513 4.67 -3.20 3.33
N ALA A 514 4.15 -4.00 2.42
CA ALA A 514 3.00 -3.47 1.71
C ALA A 514 1.82 -3.63 2.69
N LEU A 515 0.97 -2.61 2.85
CA LEU A 515 -0.37 -2.91 3.37
C LEU A 515 -0.95 -3.96 2.43
N GLN A 516 -1.50 -5.02 3.01
CA GLN A 516 -2.10 -6.11 2.26
C GLN A 516 -3.51 -6.31 2.79
N ASN A 517 -4.39 -6.69 1.87
CA ASN A 517 -5.72 -7.13 2.26
C ASN A 517 -5.59 -8.53 2.85
N ALA A 518 -6.25 -8.75 3.97
CA ALA A 518 -6.35 -10.06 4.60
C ALA A 518 -6.90 -11.06 3.58
N ALA A 519 -6.22 -12.20 3.43
CA ALA A 519 -6.68 -13.27 2.56
C ALA A 519 -7.80 -14.11 3.19
N ASN A 520 -7.88 -14.13 4.53
CA ASN A 520 -8.87 -14.84 5.34
C ASN A 520 -8.75 -14.39 6.81
N ALA A 521 -9.62 -14.91 7.69
CA ALA A 521 -9.67 -14.57 9.12
C ALA A 521 -8.39 -14.89 9.93
N THR A 522 -7.46 -15.69 9.42
CA THR A 522 -6.17 -16.00 10.11
C THR A 522 -5.04 -15.04 9.74
N ASP A 523 -5.36 -13.95 9.02
CA ASP A 523 -4.46 -12.94 8.47
C ASP A 523 -3.09 -12.81 9.16
N PRO A 524 -2.03 -13.42 8.62
CA PRO A 524 -0.68 -13.32 9.20
C PRO A 524 0.04 -12.03 8.79
N THR A 525 -0.57 -11.21 7.91
CA THR A 525 0.09 -10.08 7.25
C THR A 525 0.01 -8.80 8.07
N ALA A 526 -1.04 -8.65 8.88
CA ALA A 526 -1.19 -7.57 9.83
C ALA A 526 -0.46 -7.88 11.15
N GLN A 527 0.35 -6.94 11.64
CA GLN A 527 1.08 -7.09 12.90
C GLN A 527 0.98 -5.84 13.76
N CYS A 528 0.69 -6.01 15.04
CA CYS A 528 0.71 -4.97 16.04
C CYS A 528 1.53 -5.42 17.25
N ILE A 529 2.44 -4.56 17.67
CA ILE A 529 3.37 -4.82 18.77
C ILE A 529 2.96 -3.98 19.96
N PHE A 530 2.72 -4.63 21.10
CA PHE A 530 2.28 -4.00 22.33
C PHE A 530 3.49 -3.48 23.14
N PRO A 531 3.28 -2.56 24.10
CA PRO A 531 4.36 -2.05 24.96
C PRO A 531 5.10 -3.13 25.77
N ASP A 532 4.49 -4.30 25.98
CA ASP A 532 5.10 -5.46 26.65
C ASP A 532 5.86 -6.40 25.69
N ASN A 533 6.01 -6.01 24.42
CA ASN A 533 6.61 -6.77 23.32
C ASN A 533 5.80 -7.99 22.85
N SER A 534 4.55 -8.15 23.27
CA SER A 534 3.67 -9.13 22.63
C SER A 534 3.32 -8.70 21.20
N VAL A 535 3.32 -9.66 20.28
CA VAL A 535 3.01 -9.44 18.86
C VAL A 535 1.66 -10.08 18.56
N HIS A 536 0.74 -9.27 18.07
CA HIS A 536 -0.62 -9.67 17.71
C HIS A 536 -0.82 -9.59 16.19
N GLN A 537 -1.65 -10.48 15.64
CA GLN A 537 -1.89 -10.62 14.20
C GLN A 537 -3.02 -9.70 13.72
N PHE A 538 -2.93 -8.41 14.00
CA PHE A 538 -3.83 -7.36 13.50
C PHE A 538 -3.06 -6.04 13.40
N ALA A 539 -3.56 -5.07 12.65
CA ALA A 539 -2.95 -3.76 12.52
C ALA A 539 -3.46 -2.81 13.62
N CYS A 540 -2.60 -1.87 14.03
CA CYS A 540 -2.92 -0.85 15.03
C CYS A 540 -2.87 0.55 14.42
N LEU A 541 -3.99 1.27 14.53
CA LEU A 541 -4.14 2.64 14.08
C LEU A 541 -4.14 3.57 15.30
N ARG A 542 -3.18 4.48 15.37
CA ARG A 542 -2.98 5.39 16.52
C ARG A 542 -3.75 6.69 16.32
N VAL A 543 -4.95 6.76 16.90
CA VAL A 543 -5.91 7.86 16.70
C VAL A 543 -5.66 9.00 17.69
N ALA A 544 -5.26 8.72 18.94
CA ALA A 544 -4.83 9.73 19.90
C ALA A 544 -3.57 9.29 20.65
N VAL A 545 -2.78 10.24 21.14
CA VAL A 545 -1.63 9.96 22.02
C VAL A 545 -1.92 10.58 23.38
N ASN A 546 -2.03 9.76 24.43
CA ASN A 546 -2.22 10.21 25.80
C ASN A 546 -1.00 9.92 26.67
N ASP A 547 0.19 10.23 26.15
CA ASP A 547 1.37 10.37 26.98
C ASP A 547 1.26 11.75 27.62
N GLY A 548 1.24 11.86 28.96
CA GLY A 548 1.02 13.10 29.72
C GLY A 548 2.08 14.22 29.54
N GLY A 549 2.58 14.38 28.31
CA GLY A 549 3.61 15.28 27.82
C GLY A 549 3.39 15.69 26.35
N GLY A 550 2.14 15.79 25.86
CA GLY A 550 1.73 16.68 24.74
C GLY A 550 2.51 16.66 23.41
N GLY A 551 3.29 15.62 23.09
CA GLY A 551 4.28 15.65 22.02
C GLY A 551 4.22 14.53 20.97
N GLY A 552 3.22 13.65 20.98
CA GLY A 552 3.13 12.53 20.03
C GLY A 552 2.43 12.88 18.71
N SER A 553 2.90 12.33 17.59
CA SER A 553 2.23 12.37 16.28
C SER A 553 1.04 11.41 16.25
N THR A 554 -0.16 11.90 15.96
CA THR A 554 -1.35 11.05 15.71
C THR A 554 -1.60 10.82 14.24
N GLN A 555 -2.31 9.74 13.92
CA GLN A 555 -2.82 9.48 12.57
C GLN A 555 -4.16 10.18 12.29
N SER A 556 -4.70 10.94 13.25
CA SER A 556 -6.01 11.59 13.11
C SER A 556 -5.99 12.77 12.14
N LEU A 557 -7.02 12.83 11.30
CA LEU A 557 -7.29 13.93 10.36
C LEU A 557 -8.39 14.85 10.89
N ASP A 558 -8.25 16.14 10.60
CA ASP A 558 -9.25 17.15 10.91
C ASP A 558 -10.18 17.30 9.70
N CYS A 559 -11.28 16.56 9.73
CA CYS A 559 -12.27 16.57 8.66
C CYS A 559 -13.22 17.77 8.87
N ASN A 560 -13.07 18.80 8.02
CA ASN A 560 -13.38 20.20 8.36
C ASN A 560 -14.86 20.57 8.70
N ASN A 561 -14.95 21.67 9.43
CA ASN A 561 -16.03 22.39 10.13
C ASN A 561 -17.14 23.06 9.25
N VAL A 562 -17.81 22.35 8.34
CA VAL A 562 -18.89 22.97 7.53
C VAL A 562 -20.28 22.37 7.79
N GLY A 563 -20.76 22.52 9.03
CA GLY A 563 -22.13 22.15 9.45
C GLY A 563 -22.44 22.43 10.93
N PRO A 564 -23.72 22.57 11.34
CA PRO A 564 -24.06 22.77 12.75
C PRO A 564 -23.84 21.46 13.51
N GLY A 565 -22.84 21.43 14.41
CA GLY A 565 -22.47 20.25 15.20
C GLY A 565 -21.31 19.42 14.63
N THR A 566 -20.54 19.97 13.68
CA THR A 566 -19.47 19.23 12.98
C THR A 566 -18.13 19.93 13.16
N GLY A 567 -17.15 19.23 13.74
CA GLY A 567 -15.80 19.77 13.98
C GLY A 567 -14.97 19.00 15.00
N THR A 568 -15.53 17.95 15.63
CA THR A 568 -14.82 17.14 16.61
C THR A 568 -14.42 15.80 16.03
N LEU A 569 -13.30 15.25 16.52
CA LEU A 569 -12.86 13.88 16.20
C LEU A 569 -13.97 12.84 16.46
N GLU A 570 -14.79 13.05 17.50
CA GLU A 570 -15.95 12.19 17.80
C GLU A 570 -16.95 12.14 16.64
N ASP A 571 -17.34 13.30 16.10
CA ASP A 571 -18.32 13.37 15.02
C ASP A 571 -17.78 12.79 13.71
N GLY A 572 -16.48 12.97 13.42
CA GLY A 572 -15.80 12.33 12.30
C GLY A 572 -15.73 10.80 12.44
N LEU A 573 -15.48 10.31 13.66
CA LEU A 573 -15.51 8.87 13.97
C LEU A 573 -16.93 8.29 13.98
N ALA A 574 -17.97 9.10 14.16
CA ALA A 574 -19.37 8.67 14.10
C ALA A 574 -19.92 8.65 12.66
N ASN A 575 -19.67 9.71 11.90
CA ASN A 575 -20.33 9.97 10.62
C ASN A 575 -19.39 9.91 9.40
N GLY A 576 -18.09 9.72 9.63
CA GLY A 576 -17.06 9.81 8.60
C GLY A 576 -16.76 11.27 8.20
N CYS A 577 -15.72 11.41 7.39
CA CYS A 577 -15.24 12.69 6.92
C CYS A 577 -16.08 13.22 5.74
N THR A 578 -16.39 14.51 5.79
CA THR A 578 -17.04 15.25 4.71
C THR A 578 -16.35 16.62 4.57
N PRO A 579 -16.19 17.18 3.35
CA PRO A 579 -16.67 16.69 2.06
C PRO A 579 -15.79 15.55 1.48
N GLN A 580 -16.02 15.18 0.21
CA GLN A 580 -15.27 14.14 -0.50
C GLN A 580 -13.78 14.49 -0.63
N TYR A 581 -12.90 13.52 -0.37
CA TYR A 581 -11.46 13.63 -0.60
C TYR A 581 -11.07 12.96 -1.92
N LYS A 582 -9.92 13.33 -2.49
CA LYS A 582 -9.36 12.81 -3.75
C LYS A 582 -7.89 12.45 -3.60
N ILE A 583 -7.40 11.55 -4.45
CA ILE A 583 -5.97 11.27 -4.54
C ILE A 583 -5.23 12.52 -5.05
N ASN A 584 -4.19 12.92 -4.31
CA ASN A 584 -3.22 13.89 -4.75
C ASN A 584 -2.23 13.23 -5.72
N TYR A 585 -2.48 13.40 -7.02
CA TYR A 585 -1.60 12.88 -8.07
C TYR A 585 -0.32 13.71 -8.24
N GLY A 586 -0.32 14.97 -7.78
CA GLY A 586 0.74 15.97 -7.93
C GLY A 586 1.19 16.24 -9.37
N THR A 587 0.41 15.83 -10.38
CA THR A 587 0.73 15.99 -11.81
C THR A 587 -0.06 17.12 -12.48
N ASP A 588 -0.96 17.78 -11.75
CA ASP A 588 -1.57 19.04 -12.19
C ASP A 588 -0.48 20.14 -12.21
N PRO A 589 -0.46 21.12 -13.15
CA PRO A 589 0.62 22.12 -13.25
C PRO A 589 0.83 22.95 -11.97
N ALA A 590 -0.10 22.88 -11.03
CA ALA A 590 0.11 23.25 -9.65
C ALA A 590 0.56 22.00 -8.85
N TRP A 591 1.86 21.71 -8.90
CA TRP A 591 2.50 20.98 -7.80
C TRP A 591 2.33 21.86 -6.56
N SER A 592 1.19 21.79 -5.88
CA SER A 592 1.07 22.41 -4.58
C SER A 592 1.44 21.34 -3.57
N PRO A 593 2.60 21.46 -2.89
CA PRO A 593 2.71 20.90 -1.55
C PRO A 593 1.40 21.18 -0.81
N CYS A 594 0.90 20.20 -0.06
CA CYS A 594 -0.35 20.40 0.68
C CYS A 594 -0.29 21.76 1.39
N PRO A 595 -1.27 22.63 1.15
CA PRO A 595 -1.19 24.01 1.60
C PRO A 595 -1.24 24.03 3.13
N SER A 596 -0.75 25.08 3.78
CA SER A 596 -0.82 25.16 5.24
C SER A 596 -2.27 24.93 5.74
N PRO A 597 -2.49 24.35 6.94
CA PRO A 597 -3.84 24.05 7.44
C PRO A 597 -4.83 25.21 7.31
N ASN A 598 -4.38 26.45 7.58
CA ASN A 598 -5.21 27.65 7.49
C ASN A 598 -5.76 27.95 6.08
N ALA A 599 -5.10 27.47 5.02
CA ALA A 599 -5.56 27.64 3.65
C ALA A 599 -6.66 26.64 3.29
N LEU A 600 -6.70 25.49 3.97
CA LEU A 600 -7.77 24.52 3.84
C LEU A 600 -9.07 25.00 4.52
N ASP A 601 -8.97 25.84 5.56
CA ASP A 601 -10.12 26.43 6.25
C ASP A 601 -10.82 27.57 5.50
N ASP A 602 -10.37 27.90 4.29
CA ASP A 602 -10.99 28.95 3.48
C ASP A 602 -12.32 28.45 2.88
N PRO A 603 -13.47 29.10 3.18
CA PRO A 603 -14.77 28.70 2.65
C PRO A 603 -14.89 28.80 1.11
N THR A 604 -13.91 29.41 0.43
CA THR A 604 -13.79 29.41 -1.03
C THR A 604 -13.06 28.18 -1.60
N HIS A 605 -12.38 27.39 -0.76
CA HIS A 605 -11.85 26.06 -1.10
C HIS A 605 -13.01 25.04 -1.16
N GLN A 606 -13.89 25.19 -2.14
CA GLN A 606 -14.96 24.25 -2.44
C GLN A 606 -14.60 23.41 -3.66
N GLN A 607 -13.95 22.28 -3.42
CA GLN A 607 -13.93 21.07 -4.27
C GLN A 607 -13.17 19.97 -3.54
N ALA A 608 -13.26 18.72 -4.03
CA ALA A 608 -12.80 17.56 -3.29
C ALA A 608 -11.34 17.68 -2.81
N TRP A 609 -11.11 17.29 -1.56
CA TRP A 609 -9.91 17.62 -0.81
C TRP A 609 -8.78 16.62 -1.11
N GLU A 610 -7.66 17.10 -1.63
CA GLU A 610 -6.48 16.26 -1.93
C GLU A 610 -5.53 16.14 -0.73
N CYS A 611 -5.75 16.97 0.29
CA CYS A 611 -4.95 17.03 1.50
C CYS A 611 -5.84 17.15 2.73
N GLY A 612 -5.43 16.54 3.84
CA GLY A 612 -6.11 16.63 5.14
C GLY A 612 -5.22 17.29 6.21
N PRO A 613 -5.75 18.17 7.07
CA PRO A 613 -5.01 18.66 8.23
C PRO A 613 -4.85 17.54 9.28
N LEU A 614 -3.71 17.48 9.96
CA LEU A 614 -3.54 16.59 11.12
C LEU A 614 -4.13 17.21 12.38
N VAL A 615 -4.84 16.37 13.14
CA VAL A 615 -5.30 16.70 14.49
C VAL A 615 -4.13 16.51 15.47
N PRO A 616 -3.90 17.41 16.44
CA PRO A 616 -2.87 17.23 17.46
C PRO A 616 -3.28 16.19 18.52
N GLY A 617 -2.33 15.47 19.12
CA GLY A 617 -2.60 14.29 19.97
C GLY A 617 -3.40 14.46 21.27
N ASN A 618 -3.72 15.68 21.70
CA ASN A 618 -4.42 15.93 22.98
C ASN A 618 -5.95 15.81 22.89
N HIS A 619 -6.47 14.66 22.46
CA HIS A 619 -7.90 14.38 22.52
C HIS A 619 -8.25 13.50 23.73
N ALA A 620 -9.36 13.84 24.40
CA ALA A 620 -9.89 12.99 25.46
C ALA A 620 -10.26 11.62 24.85
N ASN A 621 -9.79 10.53 25.47
CA ASN A 621 -10.08 9.15 25.03
C ASN A 621 -11.57 8.90 24.77
N GLN A 622 -12.44 9.60 25.52
CA GLN A 622 -13.90 9.53 25.36
C GLN A 622 -14.39 9.87 23.95
N ALA A 623 -13.71 10.75 23.21
CA ALA A 623 -14.10 11.11 21.84
C ALA A 623 -13.98 9.91 20.88
N ILE A 624 -12.98 9.04 21.08
CA ILE A 624 -12.78 7.86 20.24
C ILE A 624 -13.85 6.83 20.54
N SER A 625 -14.02 6.50 21.82
CA SER A 625 -15.04 5.55 22.28
C SER A 625 -16.44 6.00 21.86
N TYR A 626 -16.80 7.26 22.08
CA TYR A 626 -18.14 7.77 21.76
C TYR A 626 -18.40 7.84 20.26
N GLY A 627 -17.42 8.26 19.48
CA GLY A 627 -17.54 8.33 18.03
C GLY A 627 -17.74 6.96 17.40
N LEU A 628 -16.89 5.99 17.77
CA LEU A 628 -17.01 4.62 17.28
C LEU A 628 -18.28 3.93 17.79
N ASN A 629 -18.66 4.14 19.05
CA ASN A 629 -19.91 3.61 19.58
C ASN A 629 -21.14 4.18 18.85
N ARG A 630 -21.14 5.49 18.52
CA ARG A 630 -22.20 6.10 17.71
C ARG A 630 -22.25 5.52 16.30
N ARG A 631 -21.11 5.26 15.67
CA ARG A 631 -21.05 4.60 14.35
C ARG A 631 -21.55 3.16 14.40
N ILE A 632 -21.07 2.37 15.34
CA ILE A 632 -21.27 0.92 15.39
C ILE A 632 -22.63 0.55 16.02
N PHE A 633 -23.05 1.24 17.08
CA PHE A 633 -24.26 0.94 17.86
C PHE A 633 -25.34 2.01 17.77
N GLY A 634 -25.08 3.14 17.10
CA GLY A 634 -26.03 4.26 16.99
C GLY A 634 -26.11 5.15 18.23
N MET A 635 -25.31 4.90 19.27
CA MET A 635 -25.32 5.67 20.53
C MET A 635 -23.93 5.68 21.19
N PRO A 636 -23.55 6.75 21.93
CA PRO A 636 -22.19 6.89 22.47
C PRO A 636 -21.87 5.94 23.63
N ASN A 637 -22.88 5.48 24.37
CA ASN A 637 -22.73 4.62 25.56
C ASN A 637 -23.64 3.38 25.45
N PRO A 638 -23.28 2.37 24.65
CA PRO A 638 -24.03 1.13 24.53
C PRO A 638 -23.99 0.34 25.85
N ALA A 639 -25.13 -0.21 26.27
CA ALA A 639 -25.23 -0.92 27.55
C ALA A 639 -24.74 -2.39 27.49
N ALA A 640 -24.71 -2.99 26.30
CA ALA A 640 -24.31 -4.38 26.12
C ALA A 640 -23.75 -4.61 24.70
N CYS A 641 -22.90 -5.62 24.56
CA CYS A 641 -22.47 -6.11 23.26
C CYS A 641 -23.62 -6.87 22.57
N PRO A 642 -23.85 -6.66 21.26
CA PRO A 642 -24.75 -7.50 20.47
C PRO A 642 -24.34 -8.98 20.49
N ALA A 643 -25.26 -9.88 20.14
CA ALA A 643 -24.92 -11.30 19.99
C ALA A 643 -23.94 -11.53 18.84
N TYR A 644 -23.13 -12.60 18.92
CA TYR A 644 -22.25 -13.01 17.82
C TYR A 644 -23.06 -13.16 16.51
N LYS A 645 -22.48 -12.73 15.39
CA LYS A 645 -23.08 -12.62 14.05
C LYS A 645 -24.11 -11.50 13.86
N ALA A 646 -24.37 -10.69 14.89
CA ALA A 646 -25.18 -9.48 14.73
C ALA A 646 -24.31 -8.27 14.34
N ILE A 647 -24.95 -7.26 13.75
CA ILE A 647 -24.30 -5.98 13.44
C ILE A 647 -23.73 -5.37 14.73
N GLY A 648 -22.47 -4.95 14.67
CA GLY A 648 -21.75 -4.30 15.77
C GLY A 648 -21.00 -5.24 16.72
N HIS A 649 -21.17 -6.55 16.61
CA HIS A 649 -20.28 -7.53 17.24
C HIS A 649 -18.97 -7.69 16.43
N ASN A 650 -17.88 -8.16 17.04
CA ASN A 650 -16.67 -8.52 16.31
C ASN A 650 -16.90 -9.79 15.48
N ASN A 651 -17.20 -9.64 14.19
CA ASN A 651 -17.48 -10.77 13.30
C ASN A 651 -16.26 -11.18 12.47
N TRP A 652 -15.04 -10.83 12.88
CA TRP A 652 -13.82 -11.11 12.12
C TRP A 652 -13.64 -12.59 11.75
N GLU A 653 -14.00 -13.51 12.63
CA GLU A 653 -13.94 -14.95 12.35
C GLU A 653 -14.87 -15.41 11.22
N MET A 654 -15.85 -14.58 10.84
CA MET A 654 -16.72 -14.82 9.69
C MET A 654 -16.10 -14.35 8.37
N TYR A 655 -14.98 -13.61 8.41
CA TYR A 655 -14.34 -13.05 7.23
C TYR A 655 -13.95 -14.15 6.25
N ASP A 656 -14.64 -14.11 5.12
CA ASP A 656 -14.46 -15.01 4.00
C ASP A 656 -14.68 -14.17 2.73
N PRO A 657 -13.60 -13.69 2.11
CA PRO A 657 -13.71 -12.85 0.92
C PRO A 657 -14.31 -13.64 -0.26
N THR A 658 -14.50 -14.96 -0.13
CA THR A 658 -15.19 -15.76 -1.14
C THR A 658 -16.73 -15.72 -1.04
N LYS A 659 -17.28 -14.99 -0.08
CA LYS A 659 -18.74 -14.87 0.12
C LYS A 659 -19.23 -13.47 -0.19
N PRO A 660 -20.52 -13.30 -0.58
CA PRO A 660 -21.13 -11.98 -0.65
C PRO A 660 -20.97 -11.21 0.67
N GLY A 661 -20.57 -9.95 0.60
CA GLY A 661 -20.30 -9.11 1.77
C GLY A 661 -19.12 -9.60 2.63
N ASP A 662 -18.19 -10.35 2.03
CA ASP A 662 -17.00 -10.94 2.67
C ASP A 662 -17.32 -11.83 3.89
N GLY A 663 -18.52 -12.40 3.91
CA GLY A 663 -19.02 -13.23 5.00
C GLY A 663 -19.57 -12.45 6.20
N PHE A 664 -19.47 -11.12 6.20
CA PHE A 664 -20.01 -10.26 7.27
C PHE A 664 -21.53 -10.07 7.15
N PRO A 665 -22.22 -9.73 8.26
CA PRO A 665 -23.60 -9.32 8.22
C PRO A 665 -23.81 -8.09 7.31
N GLN A 666 -24.86 -8.10 6.49
CA GLN A 666 -25.17 -6.97 5.60
C GLN A 666 -25.34 -5.67 6.42
N GLY A 667 -24.57 -4.64 6.07
CA GLY A 667 -24.60 -3.34 6.74
C GLY A 667 -23.76 -3.25 8.02
N ASP A 668 -22.84 -4.19 8.27
CA ASP A 668 -21.91 -4.12 9.39
C ASP A 668 -21.11 -2.80 9.37
N LYS A 669 -21.28 -1.99 10.43
CA LYS A 669 -20.68 -0.65 10.56
C LYS A 669 -19.25 -0.67 11.09
N ARG A 670 -18.69 -1.86 11.33
CA ARG A 670 -17.25 -2.06 11.60
C ARG A 670 -16.39 -2.00 10.33
N ILE A 671 -17.00 -2.12 9.15
CA ILE A 671 -16.34 -1.88 7.86
C ILE A 671 -16.26 -0.37 7.64
N VAL A 672 -15.04 0.14 7.49
CA VAL A 672 -14.76 1.57 7.43
C VAL A 672 -13.71 1.87 6.36
N GLY A 673 -13.88 2.98 5.64
CA GLY A 673 -12.84 3.52 4.77
C GLY A 673 -11.74 4.20 5.58
N ALA A 674 -10.50 4.14 5.09
CA ALA A 674 -9.34 4.81 5.66
C ALA A 674 -8.52 5.49 4.55
N TYR A 675 -7.91 6.63 4.88
CA TYR A 675 -7.04 7.35 3.96
C TYR A 675 -5.64 6.76 3.98
N LEU A 676 -5.06 6.49 2.82
CA LEU A 676 -3.63 6.20 2.72
C LEU A 676 -2.85 7.48 2.46
N THR A 677 -1.79 7.69 3.22
CA THR A 677 -0.88 8.84 3.04
C THR A 677 0.52 8.37 2.66
N ALA A 678 1.37 9.30 2.24
CA ALA A 678 2.71 8.98 1.79
C ALA A 678 3.58 8.37 2.91
N TYR A 679 4.52 7.52 2.52
CA TYR A 679 5.57 7.02 3.39
C TYR A 679 6.32 8.18 4.07
N GLY A 680 6.70 8.02 5.34
CA GLY A 680 7.51 9.02 6.06
C GLY A 680 6.77 10.32 6.37
N ILE A 681 5.45 10.39 6.18
CA ILE A 681 4.68 11.59 6.51
C ILE A 681 4.68 11.89 8.01
N PHE A 682 4.77 10.88 8.87
CA PHE A 682 4.71 11.02 10.33
C PHE A 682 6.08 11.05 11.02
N SER A 683 7.18 10.76 10.32
CA SER A 683 8.52 10.74 10.91
C SER A 683 9.03 12.12 11.34
N HIS A 684 8.46 13.20 10.79
CA HIS A 684 8.88 14.58 11.07
C HIS A 684 7.75 15.49 11.58
N THR A 685 6.61 14.91 12.00
CA THR A 685 5.45 15.71 12.42
C THR A 685 5.48 16.03 13.90
N SER A 686 5.87 17.26 14.25
CA SER A 686 5.58 17.86 15.54
C SER A 686 4.66 19.08 15.38
N GLY A 687 3.46 19.04 15.98
CA GLY A 687 2.56 20.19 16.08
C GLY A 687 1.51 20.37 14.96
N ARG A 688 0.59 21.33 15.22
CA ARG A 688 -0.68 21.64 14.52
C ARG A 688 -0.58 22.10 13.06
N SER A 689 0.61 22.16 12.46
CA SER A 689 0.85 22.93 11.23
C SER A 689 0.98 22.08 9.96
N ASN A 690 0.72 20.77 10.04
CA ASN A 690 0.99 19.86 8.93
C ASN A 690 -0.29 19.35 8.28
N THR A 691 -0.31 19.46 6.96
CA THR A 691 -1.31 18.86 6.07
C THR A 691 -0.68 17.70 5.33
N ILE A 692 -1.42 16.61 5.20
CA ILE A 692 -0.93 15.39 4.57
C ILE A 692 -1.65 15.12 3.26
N PRO A 693 -0.97 14.60 2.23
CA PRO A 693 -1.61 14.24 0.97
C PRO A 693 -2.36 12.91 1.10
N VAL A 694 -3.53 12.83 0.50
CA VAL A 694 -4.20 11.55 0.26
C VAL A 694 -3.55 10.89 -0.95
N THR A 695 -3.04 9.68 -0.79
CA THR A 695 -2.32 8.94 -1.83
C THR A 695 -3.12 7.77 -2.40
N ASP A 696 -4.04 7.23 -1.62
CA ASP A 696 -4.97 6.16 -2.00
C ASP A 696 -6.06 6.00 -0.92
N PHE A 697 -6.98 5.06 -1.14
CA PHE A 697 -8.02 4.67 -0.19
C PHE A 697 -7.95 3.17 0.11
N ALA A 698 -8.22 2.80 1.37
CA ALA A 698 -8.27 1.41 1.79
C ALA A 698 -9.49 1.15 2.68
N THR A 699 -9.90 -0.11 2.75
CA THR A 699 -10.98 -0.55 3.65
C THR A 699 -10.40 -1.30 4.83
N PHE A 700 -10.89 -0.99 6.03
CA PHE A 700 -10.45 -1.54 7.29
C PHE A 700 -11.65 -2.12 8.05
N TYR A 701 -11.49 -3.29 8.67
CA TYR A 701 -12.47 -3.91 9.55
C TYR A 701 -12.02 -3.75 11.00
N ILE A 702 -12.83 -3.07 11.82
CA ILE A 702 -12.51 -2.82 13.23
C ILE A 702 -12.80 -4.06 14.08
N THR A 703 -11.77 -4.61 14.72
CA THR A 703 -11.91 -5.73 15.66
C THR A 703 -11.82 -5.32 17.12
N GLY A 704 -11.24 -4.15 17.43
CA GLY A 704 -11.18 -3.65 18.81
C GLY A 704 -10.82 -2.17 18.91
N TYR A 705 -11.24 -1.53 20.01
CA TYR A 705 -10.95 -0.14 20.34
C TYR A 705 -11.27 0.14 21.82
N ASP A 706 -10.77 1.27 22.35
CA ASP A 706 -11.03 1.68 23.74
C ASP A 706 -12.50 2.05 23.95
N GLY A 707 -13.12 1.55 25.03
CA GLY A 707 -14.51 1.85 25.40
C GLY A 707 -15.60 1.09 24.62
N SER A 708 -15.24 0.03 23.89
CA SER A 708 -16.21 -0.90 23.31
C SER A 708 -16.93 -1.73 24.39
N PRO A 709 -18.24 -2.00 24.26
CA PRO A 709 -18.97 -2.90 25.16
C PRO A 709 -18.63 -4.39 24.92
N CYS A 710 -17.87 -4.71 23.86
CA CYS A 710 -17.58 -6.07 23.42
C CYS A 710 -16.22 -6.61 23.90
N THR A 711 -15.54 -5.91 24.82
CA THR A 711 -14.21 -6.32 25.31
C THR A 711 -14.26 -7.45 26.35
N SER A 712 -13.22 -8.28 26.38
CA SER A 712 -12.98 -9.25 27.48
C SER A 712 -12.70 -8.54 28.82
N PRO A 713 -13.16 -9.07 29.98
CA PRO A 713 -13.88 -10.34 30.20
C PRO A 713 -15.41 -10.21 30.11
N GLY A 714 -15.95 -9.06 29.70
CA GLY A 714 -17.39 -8.81 29.66
C GLY A 714 -18.14 -9.64 28.61
N VAL A 715 -17.41 -10.08 27.58
CA VAL A 715 -17.87 -11.01 26.54
C VAL A 715 -16.94 -12.22 26.53
N VAL A 716 -17.53 -13.42 26.58
CA VAL A 716 -16.79 -14.70 26.59
C VAL A 716 -16.66 -15.29 25.18
N ASP A 717 -17.61 -14.98 24.30
CA ASP A 717 -17.68 -15.50 22.94
C ASP A 717 -17.20 -14.42 21.97
N HIS A 718 -16.07 -14.64 21.30
CA HIS A 718 -15.49 -13.76 20.27
C HIS A 718 -15.39 -12.28 20.72
N PRO A 719 -14.71 -11.99 21.85
CA PRO A 719 -14.55 -10.61 22.32
C PRO A 719 -13.77 -9.76 21.29
N ASP A 720 -13.90 -8.44 21.44
CA ASP A 720 -13.04 -7.50 20.72
C ASP A 720 -11.56 -7.77 21.03
N ASP A 721 -10.71 -7.56 20.01
CA ASP A 721 -9.26 -7.70 20.14
C ASP A 721 -8.69 -6.74 21.18
N PRO A 722 -7.62 -7.15 21.90
CA PRO A 722 -6.98 -6.27 22.85
C PRO A 722 -6.35 -5.08 22.14
N ILE A 723 -6.25 -3.96 22.85
CA ILE A 723 -5.59 -2.74 22.37
C ILE A 723 -4.29 -2.49 23.14
N PRO A 724 -3.22 -1.99 22.48
CA PRO A 724 -1.94 -1.73 23.12
C PRO A 724 -1.98 -0.56 24.11
N ASP A 725 -2.76 0.48 23.77
CA ASP A 725 -2.85 1.72 24.52
C ASP A 725 -4.19 2.42 24.25
N ARG A 726 -4.57 3.34 25.13
CA ARG A 726 -5.77 4.14 24.95
C ARG A 726 -5.60 5.08 23.76
N GLY A 727 -6.61 5.12 22.91
CA GLY A 727 -6.58 5.92 21.68
C GLY A 727 -6.12 5.15 20.44
N THR A 728 -5.96 3.83 20.54
CA THR A 728 -5.68 2.93 19.42
C THR A 728 -6.94 2.19 18.96
N ILE A 729 -7.09 2.04 17.64
CA ILE A 729 -8.06 1.15 16.99
C ILE A 729 -7.29 -0.02 16.38
N VAL A 730 -7.79 -1.23 16.56
CA VAL A 730 -7.20 -2.45 16.02
C VAL A 730 -8.12 -3.15 15.03
N GLY A 731 -7.53 -3.87 14.08
CA GLY A 731 -8.29 -4.54 13.02
C GLY A 731 -7.46 -4.94 11.81
N HIS A 732 -8.14 -5.16 10.69
CA HIS A 732 -7.53 -5.73 9.48
C HIS A 732 -7.93 -4.95 8.22
N PHE A 733 -7.01 -4.86 7.26
CA PHE A 733 -7.36 -4.33 5.94
C PHE A 733 -8.03 -5.43 5.10
N ILE A 734 -9.09 -5.08 4.38
CA ILE A 734 -9.86 -6.02 3.55
C ILE A 734 -10.05 -5.47 2.14
N LYS A 735 -10.13 -6.37 1.14
CA LYS A 735 -10.45 -5.98 -0.23
C LYS A 735 -11.97 -5.91 -0.36
N TYR A 736 -12.52 -4.71 -0.15
CA TYR A 736 -13.95 -4.49 -0.18
C TYR A 736 -14.36 -3.70 -1.42
N VAL A 737 -15.54 -4.01 -1.96
CA VAL A 737 -16.21 -3.18 -2.96
C VAL A 737 -17.08 -2.19 -2.20
N ASP A 738 -16.80 -0.89 -2.31
CA ASP A 738 -17.62 0.13 -1.63
C ASP A 738 -19.05 0.13 -2.18
N THR A 739 -19.95 -0.58 -1.50
CA THR A 739 -21.39 -0.64 -1.80
C THR A 739 -22.13 0.62 -1.34
N LEU A 740 -21.47 1.51 -0.58
CA LEU A 740 -22.08 2.72 -0.05
C LEU A 740 -22.12 3.87 -1.06
N ASN A 741 -21.56 3.69 -2.27
CA ASN A 741 -21.52 4.69 -3.36
C ASN A 741 -20.99 6.05 -2.88
N SER A 742 -20.01 6.04 -1.97
CA SER A 742 -19.46 7.24 -1.37
C SER A 742 -18.24 7.80 -2.13
N GLY A 743 -17.72 7.00 -3.06
CA GLY A 743 -16.53 7.30 -3.84
C GLY A 743 -16.72 7.29 -5.35
N GLY A 744 -15.61 7.42 -6.07
CA GLY A 744 -15.57 7.43 -7.53
C GLY A 744 -14.19 7.13 -8.09
N GLY A 745 -14.15 6.66 -9.33
CA GLY A 745 -12.94 6.19 -10.00
C GLY A 745 -13.03 6.30 -11.51
N SER A 746 -11.89 6.49 -12.17
CA SER A 746 -11.78 6.52 -13.64
C SER A 746 -10.86 5.44 -14.22
N GLN A 747 -10.07 4.78 -13.38
CA GLN A 747 -9.18 3.69 -13.77
C GLN A 747 -9.78 2.36 -13.33
N LEU A 748 -9.60 1.31 -14.12
CA LEU A 748 -10.08 -0.03 -13.80
C LEU A 748 -9.45 -0.53 -12.49
N CYS A 749 -10.25 -1.17 -11.63
CA CYS A 749 -9.72 -1.74 -10.39
C CYS A 749 -8.93 -3.02 -10.68
N ASP A 750 -7.74 -3.15 -10.09
CA ASP A 750 -7.08 -4.45 -9.98
C ASP A 750 -7.62 -5.18 -8.73
N PRO A 751 -8.33 -6.31 -8.89
CA PRO A 751 -8.89 -7.06 -7.77
C PRO A 751 -7.80 -7.67 -6.86
N ASN A 752 -6.56 -7.82 -7.35
CA ASN A 752 -5.44 -8.41 -6.62
C ASN A 752 -4.53 -7.37 -5.98
N SER A 753 -4.66 -6.08 -6.32
CA SER A 753 -3.88 -5.02 -5.71
C SER A 753 -4.47 -4.60 -4.36
N PHE A 754 -3.62 -4.04 -3.52
CA PHE A 754 -4.07 -3.29 -2.35
C PHE A 754 -4.89 -2.05 -2.77
N GLY A 755 -5.74 -1.56 -1.87
CA GLY A 755 -6.64 -0.43 -2.12
C GLY A 755 -8.08 -0.85 -2.42
N ALA A 756 -9.00 0.11 -2.29
CA ALA A 756 -10.43 -0.11 -2.43
C ALA A 756 -10.91 -0.04 -3.90
N CYS A 757 -11.95 -0.81 -4.22
CA CYS A 757 -12.66 -0.72 -5.49
C CYS A 757 -14.05 -0.12 -5.27
N VAL A 758 -14.55 0.62 -6.26
CA VAL A 758 -15.88 1.22 -6.24
C VAL A 758 -16.62 0.91 -7.56
N PRO A 759 -17.90 0.51 -7.52
CA PRO A 759 -18.72 0.38 -8.71
C PRO A 759 -19.07 1.77 -9.24
N VAL A 760 -18.71 2.06 -10.50
CA VAL A 760 -18.97 3.37 -11.12
C VAL A 760 -19.85 3.19 -12.35
N MET A 761 -20.96 3.95 -12.41
CA MET A 761 -21.74 4.06 -13.63
C MET A 761 -20.90 4.72 -14.73
N THR A 762 -20.74 4.01 -15.84
CA THR A 762 -19.98 4.43 -17.01
C THR A 762 -20.92 4.63 -18.19
N LYS A 763 -20.46 5.41 -19.17
CA LYS A 763 -21.20 5.68 -20.41
C LYS A 763 -20.83 4.74 -21.52
#